data_AF-A0AAD9WSD0-F1
#
_entry.id   AF-A0AAD9WSD0-F1
#
_cell.length_a   1.000
_cell.length_b   1.000
_cell.length_c   1.000
_cell.angle_alpha   90.00
_cell.angle_beta   90.00
_cell.angle_gamma   90.00
#
_symmetry.space_group_name_H-M   'P 1'
#
loop_
_entity.id
_entity.type
_entity.pdbx_description
1 polymer ?
#
loop_
_entity_poly.entity_id
_entity_poly.type
_entity_poly.pdbx_seq_one_letter_code
_entity_poly.pdbx_strand_id
1 'polypeptide(L)'
;MNGSSSYRPPAQSFYLNDELGKILQNGSVLVDIPLVDPSFYGNSILEYKEELRTIGVMFEYAEACSFIGKRLMSLAASSNLTKGTLFSILNFIKFLRENVLPLESFIRSIKDGRWLKTSQGYMSPLGSILFCQEWKVASQISNIPFIDLDHYGVEILSFKSELQLLGVVVGFNDNYQLVAEHLKMAPSCPLTSEATFLVLACIRYYPKSADKFSKALQHLKCLKTDSGFKSPVECFLFDTEWGCLLQVFSGIPILDQNCYGSTILCYKAELKKLGVLVDFEESVKAFADLFKRRVSTSSISKDSVLSFLSCYRKIKKFSHKFPSDLRKCIREGKWLWTLFGSHRTLSESILFGPEGFGSHRSPSECILFGPEWESIAPITLLPFIDDSDAHYGRAIHEYEKELKSMGVVIKLEDGVKFVADNLCFPSNPCRITRVNALSLLKCIRILQEKGHPFPESFSRKVSQKWLKTNAGAGYRSPDQCCLFDTEWKQYLKPTDGPFIDETFYGLEINSFRKELKAIGVIFDVGKGCSLLANHLDSHSDLATITRIYNFLAKFKWEADAVAGRRIWIPDGKKKGQWVNSTECVLHDRDDLFSSQLYVLDKHYGRKLLGFFASAFGVKSIPTVGDFCKLWKVWENSEHKLSNGECCAFWVCVMNHWSSKTEKLLVDCLVKLPVDCGSDGILLFDRRDVFIADDLQLKDAFEQYSCGSIFVWYPQPSLPALPRTKLLEIFSKIGVRTISESVQKQELSLEEGVEFNQVKPRDIYIDKALAKLILGFLGNPALRLEAAKRYEVVKCLQNLSVKETEEPIEERYSLSLTSGEIVNVRVSQMVRWDRESSILFTHRLDRSNGHKNILEYATHFSEVISKGVLWEMEDHINALTELIRLAFLLEFNEEAVGFLMKSKNLQIFKEDEEFLSATFPSE
;
A
#
# COMPACT_ATOMS: atom_id res chain seq x y z
N MET A 1 74.78 -1.77 -101.11
CA MET A 1 76.03 -2.52 -101.35
C MET A 1 76.52 -3.13 -100.03
N ASN A 2 77.23 -4.26 -100.11
CA ASN A 2 77.38 -5.37 -99.14
C ASN A 2 76.18 -6.34 -99.22
N GLY A 3 76.26 -7.58 -99.68
CA GLY A 3 77.40 -8.48 -99.84
C GLY A 3 77.03 -9.86 -99.31
N SER A 4 76.11 -10.56 -99.98
CA SER A 4 76.08 -12.02 -99.96
C SER A 4 75.46 -12.55 -101.26
N SER A 5 76.32 -13.05 -102.13
CA SER A 5 75.97 -14.01 -103.20
C SER A 5 75.57 -15.31 -102.52
N SER A 6 74.36 -15.36 -101.96
CA SER A 6 73.84 -16.57 -101.33
C SER A 6 73.03 -17.33 -102.36
N TYR A 7 73.59 -18.42 -102.88
CA TYR A 7 72.82 -19.44 -103.57
C TYR A 7 71.66 -19.85 -102.68
N ARG A 8 70.44 -19.78 -103.20
CA ARG A 8 69.23 -20.14 -102.48
C ARG A 8 68.73 -21.49 -102.95
N PRO A 9 68.26 -22.37 -102.04
CA PRO A 9 67.68 -23.64 -102.44
C PRO A 9 66.45 -23.38 -103.31
N PRO A 10 66.09 -24.29 -104.24
CA PRO A 10 64.93 -24.14 -105.11
C PRO A 10 63.65 -23.73 -104.35
N ALA A 11 63.40 -24.36 -103.20
CA ALA A 11 62.28 -24.08 -102.27
C ALA A 11 62.23 -22.64 -101.70
N GLN A 12 63.24 -21.81 -101.96
CA GLN A 12 63.28 -20.39 -101.58
C GLN A 12 63.39 -19.45 -102.78
N SER A 13 63.51 -19.99 -104.00
CA SER A 13 63.72 -19.25 -105.24
C SER A 13 62.43 -19.11 -106.03
N PHE A 14 62.28 -18.00 -106.76
CA PHE A 14 61.08 -17.67 -107.52
C PHE A 14 61.33 -17.62 -109.02
N TYR A 15 60.39 -18.16 -109.79
CA TYR A 15 60.37 -17.99 -111.24
C TYR A 15 59.71 -16.65 -111.60
N LEU A 16 60.36 -15.84 -112.43
CA LEU A 16 59.81 -14.57 -112.90
C LEU A 16 58.85 -14.81 -114.08
N ASN A 17 57.54 -14.73 -113.83
CA ASN A 17 56.52 -14.64 -114.87
C ASN A 17 55.79 -13.28 -114.80
N ASP A 18 55.10 -12.89 -115.88
CA ASP A 18 54.42 -11.58 -115.98
C ASP A 18 53.39 -11.35 -114.87
N GLU A 19 52.81 -12.43 -114.34
CA GLU A 19 51.88 -12.42 -113.22
C GLU A 19 52.59 -12.08 -111.89
N LEU A 20 53.65 -12.80 -111.50
CA LEU A 20 54.40 -12.54 -110.27
C LEU A 20 55.24 -11.26 -110.32
N GLY A 21 55.64 -10.78 -111.50
CA GLY A 21 56.54 -9.64 -111.64
C GLY A 21 56.09 -8.39 -110.88
N LYS A 22 54.77 -8.11 -110.85
CA LYS A 22 54.19 -6.97 -110.14
C LYS A 22 54.28 -7.09 -108.61
N ILE A 23 54.20 -8.31 -108.06
CA ILE A 23 54.38 -8.56 -106.63
C ILE A 23 55.85 -8.57 -106.27
N LEU A 24 56.69 -9.23 -107.07
CA LEU A 24 58.12 -9.36 -106.78
C LEU A 24 58.80 -7.98 -106.73
N GLN A 25 58.36 -7.03 -107.58
CA GLN A 25 58.84 -5.64 -107.55
C GLN A 25 58.41 -4.84 -106.30
N ASN A 26 57.20 -5.07 -105.79
CA ASN A 26 56.73 -4.38 -104.57
C ASN A 26 57.16 -5.11 -103.29
N GLY A 27 57.29 -6.44 -103.34
CA GLY A 27 57.74 -7.30 -102.25
C GLY A 27 59.25 -7.26 -102.03
N SER A 28 60.04 -6.94 -103.06
CA SER A 28 61.49 -6.69 -102.92
C SER A 28 61.81 -5.47 -102.04
N VAL A 29 60.83 -4.57 -101.85
CA VAL A 29 60.92 -3.46 -100.89
C VAL A 29 60.84 -3.95 -99.44
N LEU A 30 60.23 -5.13 -99.21
CA LEU A 30 60.02 -5.71 -97.88
C LEU A 30 61.14 -6.67 -97.48
N VAL A 31 61.52 -7.55 -98.39
CA VAL A 31 62.54 -8.59 -98.17
C VAL A 31 63.26 -8.86 -99.48
N ASP A 32 64.53 -9.27 -99.41
CA ASP A 32 65.24 -9.75 -100.60
C ASP A 32 64.55 -11.02 -101.14
N ILE A 33 64.00 -10.93 -102.35
CA ILE A 33 63.35 -12.06 -103.02
C ILE A 33 64.33 -12.66 -104.04
N PRO A 34 64.83 -13.88 -103.83
CA PRO A 34 65.76 -14.51 -104.75
C PRO A 34 65.03 -15.02 -106.00
N LEU A 35 65.33 -14.43 -107.14
CA LEU A 35 64.80 -14.83 -108.44
C LEU A 35 65.75 -15.84 -109.10
N VAL A 36 65.19 -16.77 -109.87
CA VAL A 36 65.98 -17.56 -110.82
C VAL A 36 66.56 -16.60 -111.85
N ASP A 37 67.88 -16.49 -111.91
CA ASP A 37 68.60 -15.51 -112.74
C ASP A 37 68.80 -16.03 -114.17
N PRO A 38 68.04 -15.52 -115.18
CA PRO A 38 68.18 -15.98 -116.56
C PRO A 38 69.50 -15.53 -117.19
N SER A 39 70.14 -14.48 -116.66
CA SER A 39 71.44 -14.01 -117.14
C SER A 39 72.58 -14.94 -116.73
N PHE A 40 72.44 -15.59 -115.57
CA PHE A 40 73.40 -16.59 -115.10
C PHE A 40 73.18 -17.96 -115.73
N TYR A 41 71.94 -18.44 -115.80
CA TYR A 41 71.62 -19.78 -116.30
C TYR A 41 71.38 -19.85 -117.82
N GLY A 42 71.28 -18.70 -118.50
CA GLY A 42 70.90 -18.59 -119.90
C GLY A 42 69.39 -18.70 -120.12
N ASN A 43 68.89 -18.12 -121.23
CA ASN A 43 67.46 -18.07 -121.54
C ASN A 43 66.81 -19.46 -121.70
N SER A 44 67.58 -20.52 -121.92
CA SER A 44 67.10 -21.90 -121.99
C SER A 44 66.51 -22.41 -120.68
N ILE A 45 66.89 -21.84 -119.52
CA ILE A 45 66.29 -22.23 -118.23
C ILE A 45 64.79 -21.94 -118.16
N LEU A 46 64.30 -21.02 -119.00
CA LEU A 46 62.89 -20.66 -119.10
C LEU A 46 62.03 -21.78 -119.74
N GLU A 47 62.66 -22.77 -120.38
CA GLU A 47 61.98 -23.92 -120.98
C GLU A 47 61.69 -25.03 -119.95
N TYR A 48 62.39 -25.04 -118.80
CA TYR A 48 62.32 -26.09 -117.77
C TYR A 48 61.30 -25.79 -116.65
N LYS A 49 60.16 -25.18 -116.97
CA LYS A 49 59.22 -24.68 -115.95
C LYS A 49 58.69 -25.78 -115.03
N GLU A 50 58.33 -26.94 -115.57
CA GLU A 50 57.74 -28.04 -114.79
C GLU A 50 58.80 -28.75 -113.94
N GLU A 51 60.04 -28.86 -114.42
CA GLU A 51 61.18 -29.39 -113.69
C GLU A 51 61.56 -28.46 -112.54
N LEU A 52 61.62 -27.15 -112.79
CA LEU A 52 61.86 -26.13 -111.76
C LEU A 52 60.78 -26.18 -110.68
N ARG A 53 59.50 -26.35 -111.07
CA ARG A 53 58.39 -26.52 -110.11
C ARG A 53 58.55 -27.80 -109.30
N THR A 54 58.93 -28.90 -109.93
CA THR A 54 59.14 -30.21 -109.28
C THR A 54 60.24 -30.18 -108.23
N ILE A 55 61.35 -29.46 -108.49
CA ILE A 55 62.44 -29.32 -107.52
C ILE A 55 62.15 -28.28 -106.42
N GLY A 56 61.02 -27.58 -106.50
CA GLY A 56 60.51 -26.68 -105.46
C GLY A 56 60.67 -25.18 -105.75
N VAL A 57 61.06 -24.75 -106.95
CA VAL A 57 60.98 -23.33 -107.32
C VAL A 57 59.53 -22.88 -107.26
N MET A 58 59.27 -21.73 -106.65
CA MET A 58 57.92 -21.22 -106.43
C MET A 58 57.39 -20.49 -107.68
N PHE A 59 56.14 -20.80 -108.03
CA PHE A 59 55.44 -20.27 -109.20
C PHE A 59 54.13 -19.59 -108.85
N GLU A 60 53.61 -19.77 -107.64
CA GLU A 60 52.29 -19.27 -107.26
C GLU A 60 52.36 -17.98 -106.44
N TYR A 61 51.34 -17.15 -106.62
CA TYR A 61 51.11 -15.94 -105.82
C TYR A 61 51.06 -16.23 -104.31
N ALA A 62 50.39 -17.33 -103.91
CA ALA A 62 50.24 -17.68 -102.51
C ALA A 62 51.58 -18.04 -101.86
N GLU A 63 52.47 -18.70 -102.60
CA GLU A 63 53.82 -19.09 -102.18
C GLU A 63 54.71 -17.87 -101.97
N ALA A 64 54.69 -16.91 -102.90
CA ALA A 64 55.43 -15.65 -102.78
C ALA A 64 54.99 -14.83 -101.56
N CYS A 65 53.68 -14.65 -101.39
CA CYS A 65 53.12 -13.99 -100.22
C CYS A 65 53.48 -14.73 -98.92
N SER A 66 53.42 -16.07 -98.87
CA SER A 66 53.79 -16.81 -97.66
C SER A 66 55.29 -16.73 -97.35
N PHE A 67 56.15 -16.77 -98.37
CA PHE A 67 57.60 -16.61 -98.22
C PHE A 67 57.96 -15.23 -97.68
N ILE A 68 57.42 -14.16 -98.29
CA ILE A 68 57.64 -12.78 -97.83
C ILE A 68 57.17 -12.64 -96.38
N GLY A 69 55.98 -13.16 -96.06
CA GLY A 69 55.46 -13.15 -94.69
C GLY A 69 56.36 -13.87 -93.68
N LYS A 70 56.77 -15.12 -93.97
CA LYS A 70 57.68 -15.90 -93.12
C LYS A 70 59.02 -15.21 -92.91
N ARG A 71 59.58 -14.61 -93.96
CA ARG A 71 60.84 -13.87 -93.88
C ARG A 71 60.70 -12.62 -93.02
N LEU A 72 59.62 -11.85 -93.20
CA LEU A 72 59.29 -10.71 -92.33
C LEU A 72 59.14 -11.14 -90.87
N MET A 73 58.51 -12.28 -90.59
CA MET A 73 58.39 -12.78 -89.21
C MET A 73 59.73 -13.22 -88.61
N SER A 74 60.65 -13.76 -89.43
CA SER A 74 62.02 -14.03 -88.96
C SER A 74 62.79 -12.73 -88.63
N LEU A 75 62.53 -11.64 -89.36
CA LEU A 75 63.10 -10.32 -89.08
C LEU A 75 62.47 -9.69 -87.84
N ALA A 76 61.16 -9.89 -87.65
CA ALA A 76 60.45 -9.49 -86.42
C ALA A 76 61.03 -10.16 -85.17
N ALA A 77 61.27 -11.48 -85.24
CA ALA A 77 61.80 -12.26 -84.12
C ALA A 77 63.23 -11.86 -83.74
N SER A 78 63.98 -11.26 -84.66
CA SER A 78 65.33 -10.72 -84.42
C SER A 78 65.33 -9.22 -84.08
N SER A 79 64.15 -8.62 -83.82
CA SER A 79 63.97 -7.19 -83.49
C SER A 79 64.51 -6.22 -84.56
N ASN A 80 64.62 -6.66 -85.81
CA ASN A 80 65.21 -5.88 -86.91
C ASN A 80 64.19 -5.08 -87.73
N LEU A 81 62.91 -5.11 -87.35
CA LEU A 81 61.87 -4.35 -88.06
C LEU A 81 61.86 -2.89 -87.60
N THR A 82 62.01 -1.99 -88.58
CA THR A 82 61.97 -0.55 -88.35
C THR A 82 60.57 0.02 -88.60
N LYS A 83 60.33 1.26 -88.15
CA LYS A 83 59.13 2.03 -88.50
C LYS A 83 58.87 2.07 -90.02
N GLY A 84 59.93 2.24 -90.83
CA GLY A 84 59.83 2.24 -92.29
C GLY A 84 59.35 0.91 -92.85
N THR A 85 59.84 -0.21 -92.29
CA THR A 85 59.41 -1.55 -92.72
C THR A 85 57.92 -1.79 -92.45
N LEU A 86 57.37 -1.28 -91.33
CA LEU A 86 55.94 -1.36 -91.06
C LEU A 86 55.09 -0.63 -92.12
N PHE A 87 55.46 0.59 -92.49
CA PHE A 87 54.74 1.31 -93.54
C PHE A 87 54.87 0.63 -94.90
N SER A 88 56.01 0.02 -95.21
CA SER A 88 56.14 -0.81 -96.40
C SER A 88 55.19 -2.00 -96.35
N ILE A 89 55.03 -2.67 -95.20
CA ILE A 89 54.07 -3.79 -95.04
C ILE A 89 52.64 -3.29 -95.29
N LEU A 90 52.24 -2.16 -94.70
CA LEU A 90 50.90 -1.60 -94.88
C LEU A 90 50.66 -1.14 -96.32
N ASN A 91 51.63 -0.48 -96.97
CA ASN A 91 51.55 -0.12 -98.38
C ASN A 91 51.47 -1.36 -99.29
N PHE A 92 52.17 -2.43 -98.95
CA PHE A 92 52.09 -3.68 -99.69
C PHE A 92 50.71 -4.33 -99.53
N ILE A 93 50.12 -4.33 -98.33
CA ILE A 93 48.73 -4.80 -98.12
C ILE A 93 47.75 -3.93 -98.91
N LYS A 94 47.94 -2.61 -98.90
CA LYS A 94 47.14 -1.67 -99.69
C LYS A 94 47.23 -1.98 -101.19
N PHE A 95 48.43 -2.18 -101.71
CA PHE A 95 48.68 -2.59 -103.09
C PHE A 95 47.99 -3.92 -103.42
N LEU A 96 48.13 -4.94 -102.57
CA LEU A 96 47.49 -6.24 -102.78
C LEU A 96 45.95 -6.12 -102.79
N ARG A 97 45.38 -5.29 -101.92
CA ARG A 97 43.94 -5.03 -101.87
C ARG A 97 43.43 -4.29 -103.12
N GLU A 98 44.10 -3.20 -103.51
CA GLU A 98 43.68 -2.35 -104.64
C GLU A 98 43.78 -3.08 -105.99
N ASN A 99 44.69 -4.05 -106.11
CA ASN A 99 44.86 -4.86 -107.31
C ASN A 99 44.11 -6.22 -107.25
N VAL A 100 43.27 -6.46 -106.22
CA VAL A 100 42.48 -7.69 -106.03
C VAL A 100 43.34 -8.96 -106.07
N LEU A 101 44.52 -8.90 -105.48
CA LEU A 101 45.46 -10.02 -105.43
C LEU A 101 45.21 -10.90 -104.18
N PRO A 102 45.59 -12.20 -104.20
CA PRO A 102 45.43 -13.09 -103.05
C PRO A 102 46.18 -12.59 -101.81
N LEU A 103 45.44 -11.99 -100.87
CA LEU A 103 45.99 -11.39 -99.65
C LEU A 103 46.04 -12.36 -98.46
N GLU A 104 45.18 -13.39 -98.46
CA GLU A 104 44.94 -14.27 -97.31
C GLU A 104 46.21 -15.02 -96.86
N SER A 105 47.05 -15.50 -97.79
CA SER A 105 48.29 -16.21 -97.45
C SER A 105 49.35 -15.28 -96.84
N PHE A 106 49.41 -14.02 -97.29
CA PHE A 106 50.30 -13.01 -96.74
C PHE A 106 49.88 -12.64 -95.31
N ILE A 107 48.60 -12.27 -95.13
CA ILE A 107 48.06 -11.87 -93.83
C ILE A 107 48.19 -12.99 -92.81
N ARG A 108 47.82 -14.23 -93.16
CA ARG A 108 47.97 -15.39 -92.28
C ARG A 108 49.41 -15.63 -91.84
N SER A 109 50.38 -15.29 -92.70
CA SER A 109 51.80 -15.46 -92.39
C SER A 109 52.36 -14.40 -91.43
N ILE A 110 51.67 -13.26 -91.27
CA ILE A 110 52.18 -12.12 -90.47
C ILE A 110 51.29 -11.69 -89.30
N LYS A 111 49.98 -11.98 -89.35
CA LYS A 111 49.00 -11.45 -88.40
C LYS A 111 49.18 -11.90 -86.96
N ASP A 112 49.79 -13.07 -86.75
CA ASP A 112 50.03 -13.67 -85.42
C ASP A 112 51.43 -13.34 -84.86
N GLY A 113 52.28 -12.71 -85.67
CA GLY A 113 53.66 -12.37 -85.28
C GLY A 113 53.72 -11.10 -84.43
N ARG A 114 54.66 -11.05 -83.48
CA ARG A 114 54.84 -9.91 -82.57
C ARG A 114 55.72 -8.82 -83.17
N TRP A 115 55.17 -7.99 -84.04
CA TRP A 115 55.92 -6.92 -84.73
C TRP A 115 55.26 -5.54 -84.68
N LEU A 116 54.02 -5.43 -84.18
CA LEU A 116 53.33 -4.15 -84.07
C LEU A 116 53.59 -3.54 -82.69
N LYS A 117 54.18 -2.35 -82.63
CA LYS A 117 54.44 -1.63 -81.37
C LYS A 117 53.13 -1.07 -80.81
N THR A 118 52.84 -1.43 -79.57
CA THR A 118 51.69 -0.96 -78.80
C THR A 118 52.15 -0.38 -77.46
N SER A 119 51.21 0.19 -76.71
CA SER A 119 51.38 0.62 -75.31
C SER A 119 51.87 -0.51 -74.38
N GLN A 120 51.71 -1.78 -74.76
CA GLN A 120 52.20 -2.95 -74.02
C GLN A 120 53.51 -3.54 -74.57
N GLY A 121 54.14 -2.90 -75.55
CA GLY A 121 55.30 -3.43 -76.26
C GLY A 121 54.96 -3.99 -77.64
N TYR A 122 55.86 -4.78 -78.22
CA TYR A 122 55.64 -5.39 -79.53
C TYR A 122 54.68 -6.58 -79.41
N MET A 123 53.52 -6.44 -80.05
CA MET A 123 52.40 -7.37 -79.98
C MET A 123 52.00 -7.83 -81.39
N SER A 124 51.14 -8.85 -81.39
CA SER A 124 50.46 -9.32 -82.60
C SER A 124 49.52 -8.24 -83.13
N PRO A 125 49.47 -7.97 -84.44
CA PRO A 125 48.43 -7.14 -85.04
C PRO A 125 47.02 -7.62 -84.66
N LEU A 126 46.82 -8.95 -84.63
CA LEU A 126 45.59 -9.57 -84.13
C LEU A 126 45.37 -9.21 -82.65
N GLY A 127 44.30 -8.46 -82.37
CA GLY A 127 43.92 -8.03 -81.01
C GLY A 127 44.55 -6.71 -80.54
N SER A 128 45.43 -6.10 -81.35
CA SER A 128 45.88 -4.73 -81.11
C SER A 128 44.79 -3.72 -81.49
N ILE A 129 44.78 -2.54 -80.86
CA ILE A 129 43.69 -1.56 -81.04
C ILE A 129 44.21 -0.25 -81.59
N LEU A 130 43.57 0.28 -82.63
CA LEU A 130 43.80 1.64 -83.06
C LEU A 130 42.98 2.59 -82.19
N PHE A 131 43.66 3.48 -81.44
CA PHE A 131 42.98 4.40 -80.54
C PHE A 131 42.00 5.32 -81.28
N CYS A 132 40.78 5.43 -80.74
CA CYS A 132 39.80 6.44 -81.11
C CYS A 132 39.07 6.95 -79.85
N GLN A 133 38.34 8.05 -79.97
CA GLN A 133 37.69 8.69 -78.82
C GLN A 133 36.71 7.77 -78.07
N GLU A 134 36.09 6.82 -78.76
CA GLU A 134 35.19 5.83 -78.15
C GLU A 134 35.90 4.93 -77.12
N TRP A 135 37.21 4.69 -77.30
CA TRP A 135 38.03 3.91 -76.37
C TRP A 135 38.48 4.70 -75.13
N LYS A 136 38.22 6.01 -75.05
CA LYS A 136 38.70 6.88 -73.96
C LYS A 136 38.21 6.46 -72.58
N VAL A 137 36.98 5.96 -72.48
CA VAL A 137 36.42 5.49 -71.20
C VAL A 137 36.99 4.12 -70.84
N ALA A 138 37.13 3.23 -71.84
CA ALA A 138 37.70 1.90 -71.67
C ALA A 138 39.17 1.93 -71.23
N SER A 139 39.95 2.90 -71.70
CA SER A 139 41.35 3.09 -71.31
C SER A 139 41.55 3.51 -69.85
N GLN A 140 40.50 4.04 -69.19
CA GLN A 140 40.57 4.38 -67.76
C GLN A 140 40.53 3.15 -66.86
N ILE A 141 39.87 2.08 -67.31
CA ILE A 141 39.62 0.87 -66.51
C ILE A 141 40.45 -0.32 -66.99
N SER A 142 40.94 -0.29 -68.23
CA SER A 142 41.64 -1.40 -68.86
C SER A 142 42.93 -0.93 -69.52
N ASN A 143 44.00 -1.70 -69.33
CA ASN A 143 45.28 -1.46 -69.97
C ASN A 143 45.24 -2.04 -71.38
N ILE A 144 44.53 -1.40 -72.30
CA ILE A 144 44.30 -1.90 -73.67
C ILE A 144 45.55 -1.71 -74.53
N PRO A 145 45.92 -2.69 -75.40
CA PRO A 145 47.10 -2.61 -76.27
C PRO A 145 46.85 -1.66 -77.46
N PHE A 146 46.83 -0.35 -77.18
CA PHE A 146 46.72 0.67 -78.22
C PHE A 146 48.01 0.74 -79.04
N ILE A 147 47.88 0.86 -80.36
CA ILE A 147 49.00 1.12 -81.26
C ILE A 147 49.71 2.41 -80.81
N ASP A 148 51.03 2.34 -80.73
CA ASP A 148 51.88 3.42 -80.24
C ASP A 148 51.97 4.54 -81.29
N LEU A 149 51.12 5.56 -81.13
CA LEU A 149 51.08 6.73 -82.01
C LEU A 149 52.31 7.62 -81.87
N ASP A 150 53.00 7.60 -80.72
CA ASP A 150 54.24 8.36 -80.52
C ASP A 150 55.37 7.74 -81.34
N HIS A 151 55.40 6.41 -81.43
CA HIS A 151 56.34 5.68 -82.26
C HIS A 151 56.02 5.80 -83.77
N TYR A 152 54.77 5.53 -84.17
CA TYR A 152 54.40 5.46 -85.59
C TYR A 152 53.98 6.80 -86.21
N GLY A 153 53.57 7.79 -85.41
CA GLY A 153 53.03 9.05 -85.90
C GLY A 153 51.61 8.92 -86.45
N VAL A 154 50.97 10.06 -86.74
CA VAL A 154 49.58 10.14 -87.24
C VAL A 154 49.38 9.49 -88.63
N GLU A 155 50.47 9.27 -89.37
CA GLU A 155 50.48 8.65 -90.70
C GLU A 155 49.83 7.26 -90.71
N ILE A 156 49.98 6.50 -89.61
CA ILE A 156 49.40 5.15 -89.47
C ILE A 156 47.86 5.15 -89.53
N LEU A 157 47.22 6.28 -89.22
CA LEU A 157 45.77 6.45 -89.28
C LEU A 157 45.23 6.43 -90.72
N SER A 158 46.08 6.62 -91.72
CA SER A 158 45.71 6.52 -93.15
C SER A 158 45.55 5.07 -93.63
N PHE A 159 46.01 4.09 -92.85
CA PHE A 159 46.01 2.67 -93.19
C PHE A 159 44.97 1.85 -92.39
N LYS A 160 43.83 2.47 -92.01
CA LYS A 160 42.79 1.82 -91.18
C LYS A 160 42.31 0.50 -91.76
N SER A 161 42.04 0.47 -93.06
CA SER A 161 41.50 -0.70 -93.74
C SER A 161 42.52 -1.84 -93.83
N GLU A 162 43.81 -1.53 -93.99
CA GLU A 162 44.92 -2.48 -93.99
C GLU A 162 45.18 -3.05 -92.59
N LEU A 163 45.10 -2.20 -91.56
CA LEU A 163 45.21 -2.62 -90.17
C LEU A 163 44.04 -3.54 -89.77
N GLN A 164 42.81 -3.23 -90.20
CA GLN A 164 41.65 -4.12 -90.01
C GLN A 164 41.86 -5.49 -90.65
N LEU A 165 42.44 -5.55 -91.85
CA LEU A 165 42.76 -6.81 -92.53
C LEU A 165 43.78 -7.65 -91.74
N LEU A 166 44.66 -7.01 -90.98
CA LEU A 166 45.62 -7.67 -90.08
C LEU A 166 45.00 -8.14 -88.75
N GLY A 167 43.73 -7.82 -88.49
CA GLY A 167 43.06 -8.16 -87.23
C GLY A 167 43.22 -7.10 -86.13
N VAL A 168 43.66 -5.88 -86.48
CA VAL A 168 43.62 -4.71 -85.58
C VAL A 168 42.19 -4.24 -85.44
N VAL A 169 41.76 -3.98 -84.21
CA VAL A 169 40.42 -3.46 -83.92
C VAL A 169 40.41 -1.95 -84.16
N VAL A 170 39.51 -1.49 -85.04
CA VAL A 170 39.31 -0.07 -85.37
C VAL A 170 37.88 0.31 -84.98
N GLY A 171 37.76 1.29 -84.07
CA GLY A 171 36.49 1.64 -83.43
C GLY A 171 36.18 0.76 -82.21
N PHE A 172 35.29 1.20 -81.32
CA PHE A 172 34.92 0.42 -80.14
C PHE A 172 34.00 -0.75 -80.49
N ASN A 173 32.98 -0.51 -81.34
CA ASN A 173 32.04 -1.53 -81.86
C ASN A 173 31.56 -2.54 -80.79
N ASP A 174 31.25 -2.06 -79.58
CA ASP A 174 30.77 -2.89 -78.47
C ASP A 174 31.71 -4.06 -78.08
N ASN A 175 33.03 -3.88 -78.25
CA ASN A 175 34.05 -4.89 -77.90
C ASN A 175 34.30 -5.00 -76.38
N TYR A 176 33.25 -5.26 -75.61
CA TYR A 176 33.28 -5.42 -74.14
C TYR A 176 34.22 -6.55 -73.67
N GLN A 177 34.42 -7.58 -74.49
CA GLN A 177 35.35 -8.67 -74.21
C GLN A 177 36.79 -8.17 -74.02
N LEU A 178 37.27 -7.29 -74.91
CA LEU A 178 38.64 -6.77 -74.85
C LEU A 178 38.87 -5.90 -73.61
N VAL A 179 37.85 -5.14 -73.21
CA VAL A 179 37.87 -4.39 -71.94
C VAL A 179 38.02 -5.35 -70.76
N ALA A 180 37.22 -6.42 -70.72
CA ALA A 180 37.27 -7.39 -69.64
C ALA A 180 38.58 -8.21 -69.58
N GLU A 181 39.20 -8.50 -70.72
CA GLU A 181 40.46 -9.27 -70.80
C GLU A 181 41.68 -8.44 -70.36
N HIS A 182 41.67 -7.14 -70.63
CA HIS A 182 42.74 -6.22 -70.29
C HIS A 182 42.46 -5.36 -69.04
N LEU A 183 41.51 -5.79 -68.20
CA LEU A 183 41.14 -5.09 -66.97
C LEU A 183 42.38 -4.86 -66.09
N LYS A 184 42.69 -3.59 -65.81
CA LYS A 184 43.81 -3.20 -64.93
C LYS A 184 43.40 -1.97 -64.15
N MET A 185 42.99 -2.18 -62.92
CA MET A 185 42.53 -1.09 -62.05
C MET A 185 43.65 -0.64 -61.12
N ALA A 186 43.91 0.67 -61.11
CA ALA A 186 44.80 1.28 -60.14
C ALA A 186 44.09 1.39 -58.78
N PRO A 187 44.73 1.07 -57.64
CA PRO A 187 44.08 1.07 -56.31
C PRO A 187 43.54 2.44 -55.84
N SER A 188 43.92 3.54 -56.49
CA SER A 188 43.78 4.90 -55.94
C SER A 188 42.82 5.83 -56.70
N CYS A 189 42.17 5.39 -57.79
CA CYS A 189 41.32 6.28 -58.59
C CYS A 189 39.83 5.93 -58.49
N PRO A 190 38.95 6.88 -58.11
CA PRO A 190 37.51 6.70 -58.20
C PRO A 190 37.08 6.56 -59.68
N LEU A 191 36.07 5.74 -59.94
CA LEU A 191 35.50 5.62 -61.28
C LEU A 191 34.67 6.86 -61.60
N THR A 192 34.77 7.37 -62.83
CA THR A 192 33.80 8.35 -63.33
C THR A 192 32.43 7.67 -63.54
N SER A 193 31.38 8.47 -63.71
CA SER A 193 30.05 7.94 -64.02
C SER A 193 30.05 7.15 -65.33
N GLU A 194 30.73 7.65 -66.37
CA GLU A 194 30.85 6.98 -67.67
C GLU A 194 31.62 5.67 -67.57
N ALA A 195 32.72 5.64 -66.80
CA ALA A 195 33.49 4.43 -66.56
C ALA A 195 32.68 3.38 -65.77
N THR A 196 31.86 3.81 -64.81
CA THR A 196 30.94 2.94 -64.07
C THR A 196 29.91 2.32 -65.01
N PHE A 197 29.30 3.12 -65.90
CA PHE A 197 28.36 2.59 -66.90
C PHE A 197 29.02 1.63 -67.88
N LEU A 198 30.28 1.90 -68.29
CA LEU A 198 31.01 0.97 -69.15
C LEU A 198 31.28 -0.37 -68.45
N VAL A 199 31.63 -0.38 -67.16
CA VAL A 199 31.77 -1.62 -66.37
C VAL A 199 30.44 -2.38 -66.34
N LEU A 200 29.33 -1.69 -66.07
CA LEU A 200 28.00 -2.32 -66.04
C LEU A 200 27.61 -2.86 -67.42
N ALA A 201 27.90 -2.13 -68.49
CA ALA A 201 27.71 -2.60 -69.87
C ALA A 201 28.57 -3.83 -70.16
N CYS A 202 29.83 -3.86 -69.71
CA CYS A 202 30.68 -5.05 -69.82
C CYS A 202 30.06 -6.25 -69.09
N ILE A 203 29.44 -6.08 -67.93
CA ILE A 203 28.79 -7.18 -67.20
C ILE A 203 27.50 -7.64 -67.90
N ARG A 204 26.75 -6.70 -68.50
CA ARG A 204 25.50 -6.98 -69.23
C ARG A 204 25.75 -7.74 -70.53
N TYR A 205 26.59 -7.19 -71.41
CA TYR A 205 26.82 -7.71 -72.75
C TYR A 205 27.92 -8.78 -72.77
N TYR A 206 28.88 -8.68 -71.83
CA TYR A 206 29.99 -9.57 -71.48
C TYR A 206 29.81 -10.51 -70.25
N PRO A 207 28.75 -11.31 -70.00
CA PRO A 207 28.49 -11.88 -68.67
C PRO A 207 29.62 -12.70 -68.03
N LYS A 208 30.47 -13.34 -68.84
CA LYS A 208 31.67 -14.07 -68.39
C LYS A 208 32.70 -13.19 -67.66
N SER A 209 32.62 -11.87 -67.84
CA SER A 209 33.48 -10.89 -67.17
C SER A 209 33.02 -10.52 -65.76
N ALA A 210 31.80 -10.87 -65.36
CA ALA A 210 31.22 -10.45 -64.08
C ALA A 210 32.11 -10.84 -62.88
N ASP A 211 32.67 -12.06 -62.89
CA ASP A 211 33.56 -12.53 -61.83
C ASP A 211 34.90 -11.79 -61.80
N LYS A 212 35.39 -11.35 -62.98
CA LYS A 212 36.62 -10.55 -63.08
C LYS A 212 36.40 -9.15 -62.51
N PHE A 213 35.32 -8.49 -62.93
CA PHE A 213 34.98 -7.14 -62.45
C PHE A 213 34.61 -7.13 -60.97
N SER A 214 33.82 -8.10 -60.50
CA SER A 214 33.45 -8.19 -59.08
C SER A 214 34.70 -8.35 -58.21
N LYS A 215 35.59 -9.30 -58.50
CA LYS A 215 36.85 -9.49 -57.74
C LYS A 215 37.76 -8.26 -57.78
N ALA A 216 37.86 -7.60 -58.94
CA ALA A 216 38.70 -6.41 -59.08
C ALA A 216 38.15 -5.21 -58.29
N LEU A 217 36.83 -5.04 -58.24
CA LEU A 217 36.17 -3.87 -57.65
C LEU A 217 35.72 -4.08 -56.19
N GLN A 218 35.64 -5.32 -55.72
CA GLN A 218 35.01 -5.68 -54.43
C GLN A 218 35.45 -4.83 -53.25
N HIS A 219 36.75 -4.49 -53.18
CA HIS A 219 37.34 -3.75 -52.06
C HIS A 219 37.81 -2.34 -52.43
N LEU A 220 37.63 -1.93 -53.68
CA LEU A 220 38.03 -0.60 -54.14
C LEU A 220 36.91 0.40 -53.86
N LYS A 221 37.25 1.54 -53.26
CA LYS A 221 36.31 2.65 -53.04
C LYS A 221 36.05 3.40 -54.35
N CYS A 222 35.35 2.75 -55.27
CA CYS A 222 35.21 3.21 -56.64
C CYS A 222 33.84 3.80 -56.97
N LEU A 223 32.78 3.47 -56.22
CA LEU A 223 31.43 3.95 -56.48
C LEU A 223 31.12 5.20 -55.66
N LYS A 224 30.53 6.20 -56.31
CA LYS A 224 30.10 7.45 -55.69
C LYS A 224 28.78 7.25 -54.95
N THR A 225 28.76 7.60 -53.67
CA THR A 225 27.57 7.57 -52.82
C THR A 225 27.34 8.95 -52.21
N ASP A 226 26.16 9.13 -51.62
CA ASP A 226 25.83 10.29 -50.79
C ASP A 226 26.84 10.51 -49.63
N SER A 227 27.51 9.43 -49.22
CA SER A 227 28.48 9.37 -48.13
C SER A 227 29.94 9.28 -48.62
N GLY A 228 30.21 9.74 -49.86
CA GLY A 228 31.54 9.73 -50.48
C GLY A 228 31.78 8.49 -51.36
N PHE A 229 33.05 8.14 -51.62
CA PHE A 229 33.37 6.96 -52.43
C PHE A 229 33.46 5.69 -51.56
N LYS A 230 32.74 4.65 -51.97
CA LYS A 230 32.59 3.38 -51.23
C LYS A 230 32.79 2.17 -52.13
N SER A 231 33.06 1.03 -51.51
CA SER A 231 33.18 -0.22 -52.23
C SER A 231 31.82 -0.76 -52.63
N PRO A 232 31.70 -1.51 -53.75
CA PRO A 232 30.41 -2.03 -54.21
C PRO A 232 29.63 -2.79 -53.13
N VAL A 233 30.32 -3.59 -52.31
CA VAL A 233 29.71 -4.39 -51.23
C VAL A 233 29.16 -3.57 -50.06
N GLU A 234 29.60 -2.32 -49.93
CA GLU A 234 29.08 -1.40 -48.91
C GLU A 234 27.91 -0.57 -49.45
N CYS A 235 27.75 -0.45 -50.77
CA CYS A 235 26.79 0.44 -51.42
C CYS A 235 25.38 -0.13 -51.51
N PHE A 236 24.40 0.76 -51.44
CA PHE A 236 22.98 0.43 -51.60
C PHE A 236 22.38 1.17 -52.79
N LEU A 237 21.50 0.49 -53.54
CA LEU A 237 20.70 1.14 -54.57
C LEU A 237 19.40 1.68 -53.96
N PHE A 238 19.09 2.95 -54.26
CA PHE A 238 17.83 3.55 -53.80
C PHE A 238 16.64 2.99 -54.61
N ASP A 239 15.70 2.37 -53.91
CA ASP A 239 14.44 1.88 -54.47
C ASP A 239 13.28 2.80 -54.08
N THR A 240 12.35 3.07 -55.00
CA THR A 240 11.24 3.99 -54.77
C THR A 240 10.22 3.45 -53.77
N GLU A 241 10.12 2.13 -53.60
CA GLU A 241 9.14 1.48 -52.72
C GLU A 241 9.62 1.46 -51.27
N TRP A 242 10.87 1.07 -51.04
CA TRP A 242 11.43 0.81 -49.71
C TRP A 242 12.72 1.55 -49.38
N GLY A 243 13.35 2.21 -50.36
CA GLY A 243 14.63 2.91 -50.19
C GLY A 243 14.59 4.06 -49.18
N CYS A 244 13.41 4.55 -48.84
CA CYS A 244 13.21 5.51 -47.74
C CYS A 244 13.76 5.01 -46.38
N LEU A 245 13.79 3.69 -46.12
CA LEU A 245 14.44 3.13 -44.91
C LEU A 245 15.92 3.47 -44.83
N LEU A 246 16.61 3.50 -45.97
CA LEU A 246 18.05 3.76 -46.03
C LEU A 246 18.37 5.21 -45.64
N GLN A 247 17.39 6.11 -45.72
CA GLN A 247 17.52 7.53 -45.41
C GLN A 247 17.15 7.87 -43.94
N VAL A 248 16.60 6.92 -43.19
CA VAL A 248 16.19 7.13 -41.78
C VAL A 248 17.38 7.48 -40.88
N PHE A 249 18.53 6.85 -41.13
CA PHE A 249 19.77 7.10 -40.42
C PHE A 249 20.86 7.55 -41.38
N SER A 250 21.65 8.53 -40.97
CA SER A 250 22.89 8.85 -41.67
C SER A 250 23.90 7.70 -41.53
N GLY A 251 24.57 7.38 -42.64
CA GLY A 251 25.67 6.40 -42.68
C GLY A 251 25.42 5.13 -43.49
N ILE A 252 24.25 4.97 -44.12
CA ILE A 252 24.04 3.97 -45.17
C ILE A 252 24.47 4.62 -46.49
N PRO A 253 25.49 4.12 -47.18
CA PRO A 253 26.00 4.75 -48.38
C PRO A 253 25.13 4.39 -49.60
N ILE A 254 24.24 5.31 -49.97
CA ILE A 254 23.31 5.16 -51.09
C ILE A 254 23.99 5.68 -52.36
N LEU A 255 23.88 4.95 -53.47
CA LEU A 255 24.42 5.39 -54.76
C LEU A 255 23.89 6.79 -55.12
N ASP A 256 24.82 7.68 -55.45
CA ASP A 256 24.52 9.10 -55.67
C ASP A 256 23.77 9.28 -57.00
N GLN A 257 22.47 9.51 -56.90
CA GLN A 257 21.62 9.72 -58.06
C GLN A 257 21.95 11.02 -58.81
N ASN A 258 22.58 12.01 -58.17
CA ASN A 258 23.05 13.21 -58.87
C ASN A 258 24.28 12.91 -59.74
N CYS A 259 25.09 11.93 -59.35
CA CYS A 259 26.26 11.50 -60.11
C CYS A 259 25.89 10.58 -61.28
N TYR A 260 25.00 9.62 -61.06
CA TYR A 260 24.68 8.58 -62.05
C TYR A 260 23.37 8.81 -62.82
N GLY A 261 22.48 9.68 -62.35
CA GLY A 261 21.14 9.85 -62.90
C GLY A 261 20.24 8.63 -62.69
N SER A 262 19.05 8.63 -63.28
CA SER A 262 18.09 7.52 -63.21
C SER A 262 18.53 6.28 -64.01
N THR A 263 19.47 6.44 -64.94
CA THR A 263 19.99 5.35 -65.80
C THR A 263 20.60 4.20 -65.00
N ILE A 264 21.16 4.49 -63.81
CA ILE A 264 21.75 3.47 -62.93
C ILE A 264 20.74 2.40 -62.49
N LEU A 265 19.46 2.76 -62.36
CA LEU A 265 18.38 1.84 -61.97
C LEU A 265 18.15 0.77 -63.04
N CYS A 266 18.44 1.06 -64.31
CA CYS A 266 18.34 0.11 -65.41
C CYS A 266 19.37 -1.02 -65.31
N TYR A 267 20.39 -0.91 -64.45
CA TYR A 267 21.49 -1.88 -64.28
C TYR A 267 21.42 -2.66 -62.96
N LYS A 268 20.23 -2.85 -62.39
CA LYS A 268 20.03 -3.52 -61.09
C LYS A 268 20.68 -4.92 -61.02
N ALA A 269 20.55 -5.72 -62.08
CA ALA A 269 21.11 -7.08 -62.11
C ALA A 269 22.65 -7.07 -62.14
N GLU A 270 23.24 -6.10 -62.85
CA GLU A 270 24.68 -5.94 -62.97
C GLU A 270 25.30 -5.38 -61.68
N LEU A 271 24.63 -4.42 -61.05
CA LEU A 271 25.01 -3.88 -59.74
C LEU A 271 24.99 -4.97 -58.66
N LYS A 272 23.97 -5.84 -58.67
CA LYS A 272 23.92 -7.00 -57.78
C LYS A 272 25.11 -7.94 -57.97
N LYS A 273 25.51 -8.21 -59.22
CA LYS A 273 26.70 -9.02 -59.53
C LYS A 273 28.00 -8.38 -59.07
N LEU A 274 28.07 -7.05 -59.02
CA LEU A 274 29.21 -6.32 -58.45
C LEU A 274 29.25 -6.37 -56.91
N GLY A 275 28.16 -6.78 -56.26
CA GLY A 275 28.02 -6.83 -54.81
C GLY A 275 27.23 -5.67 -54.20
N VAL A 276 26.69 -4.74 -55.02
CA VAL A 276 25.80 -3.68 -54.52
C VAL A 276 24.51 -4.29 -54.00
N LEU A 277 24.08 -3.83 -52.83
CA LEU A 277 22.86 -4.30 -52.18
C LEU A 277 21.66 -3.64 -52.84
N VAL A 278 20.89 -4.43 -53.60
CA VAL A 278 19.76 -3.96 -54.42
C VAL A 278 18.42 -4.57 -54.00
N ASP A 279 18.43 -5.59 -53.16
CA ASP A 279 17.23 -6.30 -52.72
C ASP A 279 16.74 -5.79 -51.37
N PHE A 280 15.42 -5.86 -51.18
CA PHE A 280 14.76 -5.42 -49.95
C PHE A 280 15.26 -6.18 -48.72
N GLU A 281 15.38 -7.51 -48.80
CA GLU A 281 15.74 -8.35 -47.64
C GLU A 281 17.13 -8.01 -47.08
N GLU A 282 18.12 -7.87 -47.96
CA GLU A 282 19.49 -7.53 -47.61
C GLU A 282 19.60 -6.09 -47.08
N SER A 283 18.88 -5.17 -47.72
CA SER A 283 18.81 -3.75 -47.32
C SER A 283 18.17 -3.58 -45.94
N VAL A 284 17.10 -4.32 -45.67
CA VAL A 284 16.42 -4.32 -44.38
C VAL A 284 17.29 -4.94 -43.29
N LYS A 285 18.08 -5.96 -43.62
CA LYS A 285 19.05 -6.54 -42.67
C LYS A 285 20.10 -5.51 -42.25
N ALA A 286 20.67 -4.79 -43.19
CA ALA A 286 21.63 -3.72 -42.90
C ALA A 286 21.00 -2.57 -42.09
N PHE A 287 19.77 -2.16 -42.43
CA PHE A 287 19.01 -1.21 -41.64
C PHE A 287 18.75 -1.73 -40.22
N ALA A 288 18.39 -3.01 -40.06
CA ALA A 288 18.10 -3.62 -38.78
C ALA A 288 19.33 -3.62 -37.86
N ASP A 289 20.52 -3.93 -38.39
CA ASP A 289 21.77 -3.91 -37.62
C ASP A 289 22.13 -2.48 -37.18
N LEU A 290 21.94 -1.50 -38.06
CA LEU A 290 22.12 -0.09 -37.72
C LEU A 290 21.10 0.38 -36.69
N PHE A 291 19.83 0.01 -36.84
CA PHE A 291 18.77 0.31 -35.89
C PHE A 291 19.13 -0.25 -34.51
N LYS A 292 19.48 -1.54 -34.41
CA LYS A 292 19.91 -2.18 -33.14
C LYS A 292 21.07 -1.45 -32.49
N ARG A 293 22.08 -1.04 -33.27
CA ARG A 293 23.23 -0.27 -32.77
C ARG A 293 22.79 1.10 -32.23
N ARG A 294 21.89 1.80 -32.93
CA ARG A 294 21.36 3.11 -32.50
C ARG A 294 20.51 3.00 -31.23
N VAL A 295 19.67 1.97 -31.16
CA VAL A 295 18.89 1.63 -29.94
C VAL A 295 19.82 1.36 -28.76
N SER A 296 20.87 0.55 -28.95
CA SER A 296 21.81 0.17 -27.88
C SER A 296 22.64 1.35 -27.34
N THR A 297 22.79 2.40 -28.15
CA THR A 297 23.52 3.62 -27.80
C THR A 297 22.60 4.80 -27.44
N SER A 298 21.28 4.57 -27.38
CA SER A 298 20.26 5.59 -27.15
C SER A 298 20.43 6.83 -28.04
N SER A 299 20.84 6.65 -29.30
CA SER A 299 21.22 7.74 -30.21
C SER A 299 20.21 8.01 -31.33
N ILE A 300 18.95 7.57 -31.15
CA ILE A 300 17.87 7.79 -32.13
C ILE A 300 17.26 9.17 -31.88
N SER A 301 17.40 10.07 -32.86
CA SER A 301 16.82 11.41 -32.80
C SER A 301 15.32 11.40 -33.12
N LYS A 302 14.64 12.50 -32.78
CA LYS A 302 13.22 12.70 -33.14
C LYS A 302 12.97 12.59 -34.65
N ASP A 303 13.86 13.15 -35.47
CA ASP A 303 13.71 13.17 -36.92
C ASP A 303 13.86 11.77 -37.51
N SER A 304 14.76 10.95 -36.95
CA SER A 304 14.89 9.54 -37.33
C SER A 304 13.65 8.74 -36.96
N VAL A 305 13.02 8.99 -35.80
CA VAL A 305 11.75 8.34 -35.42
C VAL A 305 10.63 8.69 -36.40
N LEU A 306 10.41 9.98 -36.66
CA LEU A 306 9.35 10.42 -37.57
C LEU A 306 9.59 9.95 -39.00
N SER A 307 10.85 10.00 -39.47
CA SER A 307 11.26 9.45 -40.77
C SER A 307 11.00 7.96 -40.84
N PHE A 308 11.35 7.19 -39.79
CA PHE A 308 11.09 5.76 -39.73
C PHE A 308 9.58 5.43 -39.79
N LEU A 309 8.74 6.15 -39.03
CA LEU A 309 7.29 5.94 -39.05
C LEU A 309 6.68 6.26 -40.43
N SER A 310 7.14 7.33 -41.08
CA SER A 310 6.77 7.66 -42.46
C SER A 310 7.18 6.57 -43.45
N CYS A 311 8.40 6.05 -43.33
CA CYS A 311 8.88 4.93 -44.15
C CYS A 311 8.06 3.66 -43.90
N TYR A 312 7.78 3.34 -42.64
CA TYR A 312 7.00 2.17 -42.25
C TYR A 312 5.58 2.22 -42.85
N ARG A 313 4.93 3.39 -42.81
CA ARG A 313 3.66 3.65 -43.50
C ARG A 313 3.75 3.37 -44.99
N LYS A 314 4.78 3.90 -45.66
CA LYS A 314 4.99 3.76 -47.10
C LYS A 314 5.18 2.29 -47.49
N ILE A 315 6.06 1.57 -46.79
CA ILE A 315 6.38 0.16 -47.07
C ILE A 315 5.18 -0.75 -46.86
N LYS A 316 4.37 -0.49 -45.83
CA LYS A 316 3.15 -1.26 -45.58
C LYS A 316 2.13 -1.15 -46.72
N LYS A 317 2.14 -0.06 -47.50
CA LYS A 317 1.29 0.08 -48.70
C LYS A 317 1.73 -0.84 -49.85
N PHE A 318 3.03 -1.11 -49.98
CA PHE A 318 3.60 -1.94 -51.05
C PHE A 318 3.67 -3.44 -50.69
N SER A 319 2.99 -3.88 -49.64
CA SER A 319 2.90 -5.29 -49.19
C SER A 319 4.23 -5.98 -48.82
N HIS A 320 5.33 -5.23 -48.72
CA HIS A 320 6.60 -5.73 -48.21
C HIS A 320 6.49 -6.10 -46.72
N LYS A 321 6.98 -7.29 -46.37
CA LYS A 321 6.97 -7.78 -44.98
C LYS A 321 8.35 -7.60 -44.36
N PHE A 322 8.42 -6.81 -43.28
CA PHE A 322 9.61 -6.76 -42.44
C PHE A 322 9.96 -8.17 -41.91
N PRO A 323 11.26 -8.57 -41.93
CA PRO A 323 11.74 -9.81 -41.31
C PRO A 323 11.32 -9.91 -39.83
N SER A 324 11.11 -11.13 -39.34
CA SER A 324 10.73 -11.40 -37.95
C SER A 324 11.69 -10.75 -36.95
N ASP A 325 12.99 -10.82 -37.23
CA ASP A 325 14.04 -10.31 -36.36
C ASP A 325 13.96 -8.79 -36.20
N LEU A 326 13.71 -8.06 -37.29
CA LEU A 326 13.53 -6.63 -37.23
C LEU A 326 12.21 -6.26 -36.55
N ARG A 327 11.11 -6.98 -36.82
CA ARG A 327 9.84 -6.75 -36.10
C ARG A 327 10.02 -6.90 -34.60
N LYS A 328 10.74 -7.94 -34.17
CA LYS A 328 11.08 -8.16 -32.77
C LYS A 328 11.90 -6.98 -32.21
N CYS A 329 12.95 -6.56 -32.91
CA CYS A 329 13.77 -5.42 -32.49
C CYS A 329 13.00 -4.09 -32.45
N ILE A 330 12.04 -3.86 -33.35
CA ILE A 330 11.17 -2.67 -33.30
C ILE A 330 10.26 -2.75 -32.09
N ARG A 331 9.65 -3.91 -31.81
CA ARG A 331 8.67 -4.07 -30.73
C ARG A 331 9.29 -4.05 -29.34
N GLU A 332 10.46 -4.68 -29.19
CA GLU A 332 11.13 -4.86 -27.89
C GLU A 332 12.24 -3.83 -27.64
N GLY A 333 12.77 -3.21 -28.69
CA GLY A 333 13.84 -2.22 -28.58
C GLY A 333 13.35 -0.93 -27.92
N LYS A 334 14.17 -0.35 -27.04
CA LYS A 334 13.86 0.89 -26.33
C LYS A 334 14.25 2.11 -27.17
N TRP A 335 13.34 2.60 -27.99
CA TRP A 335 13.63 3.71 -28.93
C TRP A 335 12.60 4.83 -28.94
N LEU A 336 11.42 4.63 -28.33
CA LEU A 336 10.44 5.70 -28.16
C LEU A 336 10.70 6.43 -26.85
N TRP A 337 10.82 7.75 -26.91
CA TRP A 337 10.93 8.59 -25.75
C TRP A 337 9.57 8.76 -25.08
N THR A 338 9.53 8.46 -23.78
CA THR A 338 8.32 8.61 -22.96
C THR A 338 8.60 9.52 -21.78
N LEU A 339 7.60 10.28 -21.36
CA LEU A 339 7.61 11.04 -20.12
C LEU A 339 6.77 10.33 -19.06
N PHE A 340 7.29 10.29 -17.83
CA PHE A 340 6.50 9.92 -16.65
C PHE A 340 5.86 11.17 -16.04
N GLY A 341 4.54 11.25 -16.06
CA GLY A 341 3.81 12.29 -15.33
C GLY A 341 2.58 12.81 -16.06
N SER A 342 1.80 13.63 -15.35
CA SER A 342 0.61 14.26 -15.93
C SER A 342 1.04 15.27 -17.00
N HIS A 343 0.45 15.16 -18.18
CA HIS A 343 0.71 15.98 -19.38
C HIS A 343 0.60 17.51 -19.15
N ARG A 344 0.10 17.98 -17.98
CA ARG A 344 -0.35 19.38 -17.81
C ARG A 344 -0.02 20.09 -16.49
N THR A 345 0.88 19.60 -15.64
CA THR A 345 1.32 20.39 -14.47
C THR A 345 2.70 21.01 -14.68
N LEU A 346 2.71 22.16 -15.38
CA LEU A 346 3.83 23.11 -15.47
C LEU A 346 4.37 23.57 -14.09
N SER A 347 3.66 23.27 -12.99
CA SER A 347 4.07 23.65 -11.63
C SER A 347 5.07 22.70 -10.97
N GLU A 348 5.21 21.46 -11.44
CA GLU A 348 6.13 20.48 -10.83
C GLU A 348 7.46 20.35 -11.58
N SER A 349 7.56 20.86 -12.81
CA SER A 349 8.82 20.97 -13.57
C SER A 349 9.83 21.93 -12.93
N ILE A 350 9.37 22.84 -12.05
CA ILE A 350 10.21 23.85 -11.39
C ILE A 350 11.08 23.25 -10.27
N LEU A 351 10.72 22.07 -9.73
CA LEU A 351 11.42 21.47 -8.58
C LEU A 351 12.49 20.44 -8.95
N PHE A 352 12.48 19.85 -10.15
CA PHE A 352 13.34 18.70 -10.48
C PHE A 352 14.18 18.82 -11.77
N GLY A 353 14.13 19.96 -12.46
CA GLY A 353 14.95 20.21 -13.65
C GLY A 353 14.52 19.41 -14.90
N PRO A 354 14.98 19.82 -16.10
CA PRO A 354 14.49 19.32 -17.38
C PRO A 354 14.91 17.87 -17.73
N GLU A 355 15.80 17.24 -16.96
CA GLU A 355 16.41 15.94 -17.31
C GLU A 355 15.85 14.74 -16.52
N GLY A 356 14.91 14.94 -15.58
CA GLY A 356 14.61 13.95 -14.54
C GLY A 356 13.50 12.91 -14.77
N PHE A 357 12.65 13.01 -15.81
CA PHE A 357 11.41 12.21 -15.90
C PHE A 357 11.18 11.44 -17.21
N GLY A 358 12.11 11.50 -18.16
CA GLY A 358 11.97 10.84 -19.46
C GLY A 358 12.83 9.59 -19.61
N SER A 359 12.37 8.60 -20.38
CA SER A 359 13.18 7.42 -20.72
C SER A 359 12.79 6.82 -22.06
N HIS A 360 13.77 6.22 -22.76
CA HIS A 360 13.51 5.39 -23.92
C HIS A 360 12.84 4.07 -23.50
N ARG A 361 11.70 3.76 -24.11
CA ARG A 361 10.90 2.57 -23.87
C ARG A 361 10.59 1.82 -25.15
N SER A 362 10.25 0.54 -24.97
CA SER A 362 9.79 -0.29 -26.07
C SER A 362 8.36 0.11 -26.46
N PRO A 363 7.97 0.02 -27.75
CA PRO A 363 6.60 0.34 -28.15
C PRO A 363 5.52 -0.35 -27.33
N SER A 364 5.71 -1.60 -26.92
CA SER A 364 4.76 -2.33 -26.05
C SER A 364 4.63 -1.77 -24.63
N GLU A 365 5.55 -0.92 -24.20
CA GLU A 365 5.57 -0.26 -22.90
C GLU A 365 5.15 1.22 -22.98
N CYS A 366 4.73 1.69 -24.16
CA CYS A 366 4.37 3.09 -24.42
C CYS A 366 2.87 3.28 -24.59
N ILE A 367 2.38 4.44 -24.19
CA ILE A 367 1.01 4.89 -24.45
C ILE A 367 1.05 6.14 -25.32
N LEU A 368 0.25 6.17 -26.40
CA LEU A 368 0.00 7.41 -27.12
C LEU A 368 -1.09 8.17 -26.39
N PHE A 369 -0.79 9.39 -25.93
CA PHE A 369 -1.75 10.21 -25.20
C PHE A 369 -2.99 10.52 -26.05
N GLY A 370 -4.17 10.44 -25.47
CA GLY A 370 -5.43 10.70 -26.18
C GLY A 370 -6.54 11.14 -25.22
N PRO A 371 -7.71 11.55 -25.75
CA PRO A 371 -8.80 12.09 -24.94
C PRO A 371 -9.27 11.16 -23.81
N GLU A 372 -9.26 9.84 -24.03
CA GLU A 372 -9.64 8.83 -23.02
C GLU A 372 -8.69 8.82 -21.80
N TRP A 373 -7.44 9.23 -22.00
CA TRP A 373 -6.40 9.22 -20.97
C TRP A 373 -6.39 10.49 -20.10
N GLU A 374 -6.99 11.59 -20.57
CA GLU A 374 -7.02 12.87 -19.84
C GLU A 374 -7.62 12.72 -18.43
N SER A 375 -8.62 11.85 -18.31
CA SER A 375 -9.33 11.62 -17.05
C SER A 375 -8.53 10.77 -16.06
N ILE A 376 -7.63 9.90 -16.51
CA ILE A 376 -6.88 9.00 -15.61
C ILE A 376 -5.45 9.49 -15.34
N ALA A 377 -4.88 10.29 -16.25
CA ALA A 377 -3.51 10.81 -16.13
C ALA A 377 -3.21 11.56 -14.82
N PRO A 378 -4.12 12.37 -14.23
CA PRO A 378 -3.84 13.08 -12.97
C PRO A 378 -3.68 12.19 -11.73
N ILE A 379 -4.10 10.93 -11.81
CA ILE A 379 -4.06 9.97 -10.70
C ILE A 379 -3.20 8.73 -11.03
N THR A 380 -2.36 8.82 -12.07
CA THR A 380 -1.49 7.74 -12.54
C THR A 380 -0.14 8.28 -13.01
N LEU A 381 0.87 7.43 -13.06
CA LEU A 381 2.20 7.72 -13.64
C LEU A 381 2.43 6.88 -14.88
N LEU A 382 1.77 7.25 -15.98
CA LEU A 382 1.75 6.47 -17.21
C LEU A 382 2.89 6.86 -18.16
N PRO A 383 3.48 5.89 -18.90
CA PRO A 383 4.56 6.14 -19.86
C PRO A 383 4.02 6.68 -21.19
N PHE A 384 3.60 7.95 -21.20
CA PHE A 384 3.12 8.59 -22.42
C PHE A 384 4.28 8.93 -23.35
N ILE A 385 4.12 8.67 -24.65
CA ILE A 385 5.03 9.17 -25.69
C ILE A 385 5.04 10.69 -25.62
N ASP A 386 6.23 11.30 -25.62
CA ASP A 386 6.38 12.75 -25.50
C ASP A 386 5.96 13.46 -26.80
N ASP A 387 4.69 13.84 -26.86
CA ASP A 387 4.08 14.60 -27.94
C ASP A 387 4.19 16.12 -27.74
N SER A 388 5.01 16.58 -26.78
CA SER A 388 5.32 18.00 -26.63
C SER A 388 6.25 18.47 -27.75
N ASP A 389 6.23 19.77 -28.04
CA ASP A 389 7.09 20.37 -29.07
C ASP A 389 8.59 20.23 -28.76
N ALA A 390 8.94 19.91 -27.51
CA ALA A 390 10.32 19.63 -27.11
C ALA A 390 10.86 18.32 -27.69
N HIS A 391 10.02 17.30 -27.91
CA HIS A 391 10.39 16.02 -28.51
C HIS A 391 9.68 15.77 -29.84
N TYR A 392 8.62 14.95 -29.86
CA TYR A 392 8.02 14.51 -31.13
C TYR A 392 6.96 15.46 -31.68
N GLY A 393 6.43 16.36 -30.84
CA GLY A 393 5.35 17.27 -31.19
C GLY A 393 4.07 16.55 -31.61
N ARG A 394 3.11 17.32 -32.12
CA ARG A 394 1.80 16.79 -32.56
C ARG A 394 1.87 15.87 -33.77
N ALA A 395 2.98 15.89 -34.54
CA ALA A 395 3.19 15.05 -35.71
C ALA A 395 3.18 13.54 -35.39
N ILE A 396 3.52 13.15 -34.15
CA ILE A 396 3.51 11.73 -33.74
C ILE A 396 2.11 11.10 -33.81
N HIS A 397 1.07 11.91 -33.59
CA HIS A 397 -0.33 11.47 -33.65
C HIS A 397 -0.77 11.10 -35.06
N GLU A 398 -0.12 11.65 -36.10
CA GLU A 398 -0.41 11.25 -37.47
C GLU A 398 -0.12 9.76 -37.67
N TYR A 399 0.79 9.17 -36.91
CA TYR A 399 1.28 7.78 -37.02
C TYR A 399 0.61 6.79 -36.06
N GLU A 400 -0.58 7.10 -35.54
CA GLU A 400 -1.32 6.25 -34.58
C GLU A 400 -1.45 4.79 -35.07
N LYS A 401 -1.81 4.57 -36.34
CA LYS A 401 -2.01 3.22 -36.90
C LYS A 401 -0.71 2.42 -36.95
N GLU A 402 0.39 3.09 -37.28
CA GLU A 402 1.73 2.49 -37.32
C GLU A 402 2.18 2.11 -35.91
N LEU A 403 2.09 3.05 -34.96
CA LEU A 403 2.43 2.86 -33.55
C LEU A 403 1.61 1.72 -32.91
N LYS A 404 0.30 1.68 -33.16
CA LYS A 404 -0.58 0.58 -32.71
C LYS A 404 -0.11 -0.77 -33.24
N SER A 405 0.33 -0.85 -34.51
CA SER A 405 0.84 -2.09 -35.10
C SER A 405 2.18 -2.56 -34.52
N MET A 406 2.94 -1.62 -33.93
CA MET A 406 4.20 -1.87 -33.21
C MET A 406 3.98 -2.22 -31.74
N GLY A 407 2.75 -2.11 -31.21
CA GLY A 407 2.42 -2.48 -29.84
C GLY A 407 2.16 -1.31 -28.89
N VAL A 408 2.23 -0.06 -29.37
CA VAL A 408 1.85 1.11 -28.57
C VAL A 408 0.37 1.05 -28.22
N VAL A 409 0.07 1.27 -26.95
CA VAL A 409 -1.30 1.34 -26.46
C VAL A 409 -1.89 2.70 -26.83
N ILE A 410 -3.02 2.67 -27.53
CA ILE A 410 -3.71 3.90 -27.94
C ILE A 410 -4.96 4.12 -27.09
N LYS A 411 -5.78 3.10 -26.93
CA LYS A 411 -7.05 3.19 -26.21
C LYS A 411 -6.91 2.78 -24.75
N LEU A 412 -7.71 3.37 -23.88
CA LEU A 412 -7.71 3.05 -22.45
C LEU A 412 -8.10 1.59 -22.19
N GLU A 413 -9.05 1.06 -22.97
CA GLU A 413 -9.51 -0.34 -22.86
C GLU A 413 -8.38 -1.36 -23.01
N ASP A 414 -7.43 -1.09 -23.90
CA ASP A 414 -6.26 -1.94 -24.17
C ASP A 414 -5.15 -1.73 -23.12
N GLY A 415 -5.19 -0.62 -22.40
CA GLY A 415 -4.13 -0.13 -21.51
C GLY A 415 -4.42 -0.16 -20.02
N VAL A 416 -5.55 -0.70 -19.58
CA VAL A 416 -5.95 -0.72 -18.16
C VAL A 416 -4.92 -1.37 -17.22
N LYS A 417 -4.07 -2.26 -17.74
CA LYS A 417 -2.97 -2.85 -16.97
C LYS A 417 -1.92 -1.81 -16.57
N PHE A 418 -1.60 -0.85 -17.46
CA PHE A 418 -0.71 0.26 -17.11
C PHE A 418 -1.28 1.12 -15.99
N VAL A 419 -2.59 1.35 -15.99
CA VAL A 419 -3.29 2.07 -14.91
C VAL A 419 -3.18 1.33 -13.60
N ALA A 420 -3.38 0.00 -13.61
CA ALA A 420 -3.25 -0.81 -12.40
C ALA A 420 -1.83 -0.78 -11.82
N ASP A 421 -0.82 -0.94 -12.66
CA ASP A 421 0.58 -1.00 -12.24
C ASP A 421 1.11 0.38 -11.78
N ASN A 422 0.61 1.46 -12.38
CA ASN A 422 1.12 2.83 -12.17
C ASN A 422 0.10 3.79 -11.53
N LEU A 423 -0.91 3.29 -10.82
CA LEU A 423 -1.81 4.14 -10.03
C LEU A 423 -0.98 5.00 -9.07
N CYS A 424 -1.29 6.29 -8.93
CA CYS A 424 -0.59 7.18 -8.01
C CYS A 424 -1.50 8.34 -7.64
N PHE A 425 -2.10 8.28 -6.44
CA PHE A 425 -2.95 9.36 -5.99
C PHE A 425 -2.13 10.59 -5.57
N PRO A 426 -2.66 11.81 -5.79
CA PRO A 426 -2.05 13.02 -5.28
C PRO A 426 -2.07 13.02 -3.74
N SER A 427 -1.03 13.58 -3.10
CA SER A 427 -0.93 13.67 -1.64
C SER A 427 -2.11 14.39 -1.00
N ASN A 428 -2.73 15.33 -1.72
CA ASN A 428 -4.00 15.96 -1.34
C ASN A 428 -5.17 15.34 -2.14
N PRO A 429 -6.05 14.55 -1.51
CA PRO A 429 -7.20 13.91 -2.16
C PRO A 429 -8.17 14.89 -2.81
N CYS A 430 -8.22 16.15 -2.38
CA CYS A 430 -9.08 17.18 -2.99
C CYS A 430 -8.75 17.47 -4.46
N ARG A 431 -7.55 17.10 -4.93
CA ARG A 431 -7.18 17.20 -6.35
C ARG A 431 -7.84 16.11 -7.22
N ILE A 432 -8.41 15.07 -6.61
CA ILE A 432 -9.11 14.01 -7.32
C ILE A 432 -10.52 14.50 -7.65
N THR A 433 -10.75 14.77 -8.93
CA THR A 433 -12.06 15.20 -9.43
C THR A 433 -13.01 14.03 -9.58
N ARG A 434 -14.31 14.34 -9.72
CA ARG A 434 -15.35 13.37 -10.11
C ARG A 434 -14.93 12.52 -11.32
N VAL A 435 -14.40 13.17 -12.35
CA VAL A 435 -14.07 12.54 -13.63
C VAL A 435 -12.90 11.56 -13.45
N ASN A 436 -11.91 11.88 -12.60
CA ASN A 436 -10.80 10.97 -12.31
C ASN A 436 -11.28 9.69 -11.60
N ALA A 437 -12.10 9.86 -10.56
CA ALA A 437 -12.66 8.74 -9.79
C ALA A 437 -13.51 7.80 -10.66
N LEU A 438 -14.41 8.35 -11.48
CA LEU A 438 -15.25 7.55 -12.38
C LEU A 438 -14.43 6.87 -13.48
N SER A 439 -13.38 7.53 -13.99
CA SER A 439 -12.45 6.92 -14.94
C SER A 439 -11.68 5.74 -14.32
N LEU A 440 -11.26 5.85 -13.06
CA LEU A 440 -10.64 4.73 -12.33
C LEU A 440 -11.61 3.56 -12.15
N LEU A 441 -12.87 3.83 -11.79
CA LEU A 441 -13.90 2.78 -11.68
C LEU A 441 -14.19 2.11 -13.03
N LYS A 442 -14.17 2.87 -14.14
CA LYS A 442 -14.23 2.30 -15.50
C LYS A 442 -13.04 1.38 -15.79
N CYS A 443 -11.82 1.76 -15.38
CA CYS A 443 -10.66 0.89 -15.51
C CYS A 443 -10.80 -0.39 -14.68
N ILE A 444 -11.30 -0.29 -13.44
CA ILE A 444 -11.57 -1.45 -12.58
C ILE A 444 -12.59 -2.39 -13.22
N ARG A 445 -13.69 -1.85 -13.79
CA ARG A 445 -14.68 -2.64 -14.53
C ARG A 445 -14.04 -3.46 -15.65
N ILE A 446 -13.24 -2.80 -16.49
CA ILE A 446 -12.58 -3.47 -17.63
C ILE A 446 -11.57 -4.52 -17.15
N LEU A 447 -10.83 -4.26 -16.06
CA LEU A 447 -9.92 -5.25 -15.47
C LEU A 447 -10.67 -6.50 -14.99
N GLN A 448 -11.84 -6.31 -14.37
CA GLN A 448 -12.69 -7.41 -13.91
C GLN A 448 -13.31 -8.18 -15.08
N GLU A 449 -13.82 -7.50 -16.10
CA GLU A 449 -14.39 -8.12 -17.32
C GLU A 449 -13.36 -8.95 -18.08
N LYS A 450 -12.10 -8.50 -18.10
CA LYS A 450 -10.97 -9.25 -18.69
C LYS A 450 -10.43 -10.37 -17.79
N GLY A 451 -10.95 -10.53 -16.58
CA GLY A 451 -10.51 -11.57 -15.63
C GLY A 451 -9.09 -11.35 -15.09
N HIS A 452 -8.57 -10.13 -15.13
CA HIS A 452 -7.24 -9.82 -14.60
C HIS A 452 -7.30 -9.68 -13.06
N PRO A 453 -6.45 -10.40 -12.30
CA PRO A 453 -6.37 -10.19 -10.86
C PRO A 453 -5.79 -8.80 -10.57
N PHE A 454 -6.21 -8.19 -9.48
CA PHE A 454 -5.64 -6.92 -9.03
C PHE A 454 -4.20 -7.15 -8.52
N PRO A 455 -3.20 -6.45 -9.08
CA PRO A 455 -1.84 -6.46 -8.53
C PRO A 455 -1.85 -6.01 -7.06
N GLU A 456 -0.99 -6.58 -6.23
CA GLU A 456 -0.90 -6.20 -4.81
C GLU A 456 -0.55 -4.70 -4.64
N SER A 457 0.30 -4.19 -5.54
CA SER A 457 0.64 -2.76 -5.63
C SER A 457 -0.60 -1.89 -5.89
N PHE A 458 -1.51 -2.36 -6.76
CA PHE A 458 -2.77 -1.68 -7.05
C PHE A 458 -3.71 -1.69 -5.85
N SER A 459 -3.95 -2.87 -5.26
CA SER A 459 -4.83 -3.02 -4.09
C SER A 459 -4.41 -2.11 -2.94
N ARG A 460 -3.11 -2.10 -2.59
CA ARG A 460 -2.58 -1.22 -1.55
C ARG A 460 -2.80 0.27 -1.84
N LYS A 461 -2.64 0.70 -3.10
CA LYS A 461 -2.84 2.09 -3.49
C LYS A 461 -4.31 2.47 -3.52
N VAL A 462 -5.18 1.60 -4.03
CA VAL A 462 -6.64 1.81 -4.06
C VAL A 462 -7.23 1.85 -2.65
N SER A 463 -6.67 1.13 -1.68
CA SER A 463 -7.07 1.21 -0.27
C SER A 463 -6.73 2.55 0.40
N GLN A 464 -6.01 3.46 -0.26
CA GLN A 464 -5.75 4.79 0.28
C GLN A 464 -7.01 5.68 0.29
N LYS A 465 -6.91 6.84 0.93
CA LYS A 465 -7.99 7.83 1.02
C LYS A 465 -8.15 8.61 -0.28
N TRP A 466 -9.19 8.30 -1.05
CA TRP A 466 -9.50 9.00 -2.32
C TRP A 466 -10.99 9.11 -2.67
N LEU A 467 -11.87 8.37 -1.98
CA LEU A 467 -13.31 8.45 -2.21
C LEU A 467 -13.91 9.58 -1.38
N LYS A 468 -14.66 10.46 -2.03
CA LYS A 468 -15.37 11.56 -1.39
C LYS A 468 -16.62 11.05 -0.70
N THR A 469 -16.82 11.47 0.54
CA THR A 469 -17.96 11.12 1.39
C THR A 469 -18.56 12.38 1.99
N ASN A 470 -19.81 12.31 2.45
CA ASN A 470 -20.49 13.41 3.13
C ASN A 470 -19.99 13.67 4.56
N ALA A 471 -18.99 12.91 5.03
CA ALA A 471 -18.49 12.91 6.40
C ALA A 471 -17.19 13.72 6.57
N GLY A 472 -17.22 14.79 7.38
CA GLY A 472 -16.03 15.52 7.86
C GLY A 472 -15.15 16.09 6.75
N ALA A 473 -13.83 15.85 6.79
CA ALA A 473 -12.83 16.32 5.82
C ALA A 473 -12.97 15.76 4.38
N GLY A 474 -14.13 15.22 4.04
CA GLY A 474 -14.58 14.98 2.67
C GLY A 474 -14.08 13.70 2.03
N TYR A 475 -12.91 13.14 2.34
CA TYR A 475 -12.37 11.94 1.66
C TYR A 475 -12.04 10.80 2.64
N ARG A 476 -12.25 9.53 2.23
CA ARG A 476 -11.97 8.31 2.99
C ARG A 476 -11.45 7.18 2.10
N SER A 477 -10.89 6.14 2.73
CA SER A 477 -10.53 4.89 2.06
C SER A 477 -11.77 4.05 1.75
N PRO A 478 -11.76 3.20 0.71
CA PRO A 478 -12.92 2.41 0.34
C PRO A 478 -13.54 1.59 1.48
N ASP A 479 -12.72 0.95 2.33
CA ASP A 479 -13.15 0.17 3.49
C ASP A 479 -13.76 1.00 4.63
N GLN A 480 -13.65 2.33 4.56
CA GLN A 480 -14.26 3.29 5.48
C GLN A 480 -15.43 4.04 4.85
N CYS A 481 -15.92 3.58 3.70
CA CYS A 481 -17.03 4.18 2.97
C CYS A 481 -18.20 3.20 2.84
N CYS A 482 -19.41 3.74 2.83
CA CYS A 482 -20.62 3.01 2.46
C CYS A 482 -21.22 3.60 1.19
N LEU A 483 -21.80 2.76 0.32
CA LEU A 483 -22.65 3.27 -0.76
C LEU A 483 -24.08 3.47 -0.21
N PHE A 484 -24.62 4.67 -0.34
CA PHE A 484 -25.99 4.97 0.09
C PHE A 484 -26.98 4.39 -0.92
N ASP A 485 -27.82 3.45 -0.48
CA ASP A 485 -28.82 2.78 -1.31
C ASP A 485 -30.24 2.87 -0.71
N THR A 486 -31.19 2.19 -1.34
CA THR A 486 -32.59 2.17 -0.92
C THR A 486 -32.80 1.57 0.48
N GLU A 487 -31.95 0.66 0.93
CA GLU A 487 -32.04 0.09 2.28
C GLU A 487 -31.63 1.12 3.33
N TRP A 488 -30.53 1.85 3.09
CA TRP A 488 -30.06 2.92 3.98
C TRP A 488 -31.06 4.08 4.06
N LYS A 489 -31.70 4.44 2.93
CA LYS A 489 -32.65 5.55 2.83
C LYS A 489 -33.90 5.41 3.71
N GLN A 490 -34.25 4.19 4.11
CA GLN A 490 -35.37 3.94 5.03
C GLN A 490 -35.08 4.42 6.46
N TYR A 491 -33.81 4.57 6.82
CA TYR A 491 -33.40 4.81 8.21
C TYR A 491 -32.52 6.04 8.39
N LEU A 492 -31.63 6.30 7.43
CA LEU A 492 -30.58 7.31 7.53
C LEU A 492 -30.67 8.30 6.36
N LYS A 493 -30.04 9.46 6.55
CA LYS A 493 -29.76 10.45 5.52
C LYS A 493 -28.33 10.27 5.01
N PRO A 494 -28.02 10.73 3.78
CA PRO A 494 -26.67 10.67 3.23
C PRO A 494 -25.59 11.34 4.10
N THR A 495 -25.97 12.29 4.96
CA THR A 495 -25.07 13.02 5.86
C THR A 495 -24.85 12.34 7.21
N ASP A 496 -25.59 11.28 7.54
CA ASP A 496 -25.52 10.66 8.87
C ASP A 496 -24.27 9.77 9.05
N GLY A 497 -23.65 9.36 7.94
CA GLY A 497 -22.55 8.41 7.92
C GLY A 497 -21.49 8.75 6.89
N PRO A 498 -20.41 7.95 6.83
CA PRO A 498 -19.39 8.05 5.80
C PRO A 498 -19.88 7.49 4.45
N PHE A 499 -21.03 7.98 3.98
CA PHE A 499 -21.60 7.60 2.70
C PHE A 499 -20.90 8.34 1.57
N ILE A 500 -20.67 7.63 0.47
CA ILE A 500 -20.12 8.22 -0.76
C ILE A 500 -21.00 9.40 -1.20
N ASP A 501 -20.35 10.52 -1.51
CA ASP A 501 -21.02 11.77 -1.87
C ASP A 501 -21.59 11.68 -3.30
N GLU A 502 -22.85 11.25 -3.39
CA GLU A 502 -23.60 11.15 -4.64
C GLU A 502 -23.80 12.52 -5.31
N THR A 503 -23.79 13.63 -4.55
CA THR A 503 -23.91 14.98 -5.14
C THR A 503 -22.64 15.37 -5.89
N PHE A 504 -21.48 14.93 -5.39
CA PHE A 504 -20.20 15.13 -6.07
C PHE A 504 -19.99 14.16 -7.23
N TYR A 505 -20.31 12.88 -7.09
CA TYR A 505 -20.07 11.88 -8.14
C TYR A 505 -21.19 11.75 -9.18
N GLY A 506 -22.40 12.23 -8.86
CA GLY A 506 -23.62 12.03 -9.64
C GLY A 506 -24.14 10.59 -9.56
N LEU A 507 -25.36 10.38 -10.10
CA LEU A 507 -26.05 9.08 -10.13
C LEU A 507 -25.24 7.95 -10.82
N GLU A 508 -24.25 8.30 -11.65
CA GLU A 508 -23.39 7.34 -12.37
C GLU A 508 -22.59 6.44 -11.40
N ILE A 509 -22.28 6.92 -10.19
CA ILE A 509 -21.52 6.15 -9.19
C ILE A 509 -22.22 4.84 -8.81
N ASN A 510 -23.56 4.85 -8.80
CA ASN A 510 -24.37 3.68 -8.47
C ASN A 510 -24.27 2.57 -9.53
N SER A 511 -23.87 2.91 -10.76
CA SER A 511 -23.61 1.92 -11.81
C SER A 511 -22.34 1.09 -11.53
N PHE A 512 -21.43 1.57 -10.67
CA PHE A 512 -20.15 0.92 -10.33
C PHE A 512 -20.22 0.04 -9.07
N ARG A 513 -21.39 -0.54 -8.78
CA ARG A 513 -21.61 -1.31 -7.54
C ARG A 513 -20.64 -2.48 -7.37
N LYS A 514 -20.36 -3.21 -8.45
CA LYS A 514 -19.49 -4.41 -8.41
C LYS A 514 -18.03 -4.02 -8.16
N GLU A 515 -17.60 -2.94 -8.78
CA GLU A 515 -16.28 -2.37 -8.74
C GLU A 515 -15.99 -1.79 -7.34
N LEU A 516 -16.93 -0.99 -6.81
CA LEU A 516 -16.87 -0.45 -5.45
C LEU A 516 -16.80 -1.56 -4.39
N LYS A 517 -17.59 -2.62 -4.56
CA LYS A 517 -17.55 -3.78 -3.66
C LYS A 517 -16.20 -4.50 -3.71
N ALA A 518 -15.61 -4.61 -4.89
CA ALA A 518 -14.33 -5.30 -5.09
C ALA A 518 -13.14 -4.55 -4.49
N ILE A 519 -13.22 -3.22 -4.38
CA ILE A 519 -12.18 -2.39 -3.76
C ILE A 519 -12.39 -2.19 -2.25
N GLY A 520 -13.45 -2.74 -1.67
CA GLY A 520 -13.68 -2.77 -0.22
C GLY A 520 -14.80 -1.86 0.30
N VAL A 521 -15.55 -1.15 -0.57
CA VAL A 521 -16.70 -0.35 -0.13
C VAL A 521 -17.75 -1.24 0.53
N ILE A 522 -18.26 -0.81 1.67
CA ILE A 522 -19.20 -1.58 2.47
C ILE A 522 -20.63 -1.39 1.95
N PHE A 523 -21.28 -2.53 1.70
CA PHE A 523 -22.69 -2.63 1.32
C PHE A 523 -23.51 -3.35 2.37
N ASP A 524 -22.86 -4.23 3.14
CA ASP A 524 -23.51 -5.01 4.18
C ASP A 524 -23.87 -4.11 5.36
N VAL A 525 -25.13 -4.16 5.76
CA VAL A 525 -25.67 -3.33 6.83
C VAL A 525 -24.97 -3.63 8.16
N GLY A 526 -24.66 -4.91 8.45
CA GLY A 526 -23.97 -5.31 9.68
C GLY A 526 -22.57 -4.70 9.78
N LYS A 527 -21.76 -4.81 8.72
CA LYS A 527 -20.44 -4.15 8.67
C LYS A 527 -20.55 -2.62 8.70
N GLY A 528 -21.59 -2.06 8.10
CA GLY A 528 -21.84 -0.62 8.10
C GLY A 528 -22.23 -0.07 9.48
N CYS A 529 -22.83 -0.87 10.37
CA CYS A 529 -23.11 -0.45 11.75
C CYS A 529 -21.84 -0.05 12.50
N SER A 530 -20.75 -0.81 12.38
CA SER A 530 -19.47 -0.46 13.03
C SER A 530 -18.86 0.84 12.49
N LEU A 531 -18.97 1.09 11.18
CA LEU A 531 -18.53 2.35 10.59
C LEU A 531 -19.35 3.54 11.09
N LEU A 532 -20.68 3.39 11.18
CA LEU A 532 -21.57 4.42 11.70
C LEU A 532 -21.31 4.69 13.18
N ALA A 533 -21.09 3.64 13.98
CA ALA A 533 -20.76 3.77 15.38
C ALA A 533 -19.44 4.54 15.58
N ASN A 534 -18.39 4.22 14.81
CA ASN A 534 -17.12 4.96 14.83
C ASN A 534 -17.25 6.41 14.33
N HIS A 535 -18.31 6.73 13.59
CA HIS A 535 -18.57 8.07 13.06
C HIS A 535 -19.47 8.91 13.99
N LEU A 536 -20.12 8.31 14.99
CA LEU A 536 -21.02 9.00 15.92
C LEU A 536 -20.37 10.23 16.55
N ASP A 537 -19.13 10.10 17.03
CA ASP A 537 -18.40 11.17 17.73
C ASP A 537 -18.11 12.41 16.88
N SER A 538 -18.28 12.32 15.55
CA SER A 538 -18.11 13.47 14.65
C SER A 538 -19.37 14.32 14.50
N HIS A 539 -20.50 13.84 15.02
CA HIS A 539 -21.77 14.57 15.05
C HIS A 539 -21.95 15.32 16.37
N SER A 540 -22.65 16.45 16.30
CA SER A 540 -23.08 17.22 17.47
C SER A 540 -24.59 17.51 17.46
N ASP A 541 -25.29 17.09 16.39
CA ASP A 541 -26.72 17.29 16.23
C ASP A 541 -27.51 16.13 16.84
N LEU A 542 -28.35 16.43 17.83
CA LEU A 542 -29.13 15.44 18.57
C LEU A 542 -30.06 14.63 17.63
N ALA A 543 -30.69 15.27 16.64
CA ALA A 543 -31.61 14.58 15.73
C ALA A 543 -30.89 13.57 14.84
N THR A 544 -29.67 13.88 14.42
CA THR A 544 -28.79 13.00 13.63
C THR A 544 -28.26 11.85 14.47
N ILE A 545 -27.71 12.15 15.65
CA ILE A 545 -27.22 11.13 16.60
C ILE A 545 -28.34 10.16 16.99
N THR A 546 -29.53 10.67 17.31
CA THR A 546 -30.70 9.84 17.67
C THR A 546 -31.12 8.94 16.52
N ARG A 547 -31.06 9.42 15.26
CA ARG A 547 -31.38 8.62 14.07
C ARG A 547 -30.36 7.48 13.88
N ILE A 548 -29.07 7.75 14.09
CA ILE A 548 -28.02 6.74 14.05
C ILE A 548 -28.19 5.72 15.18
N TYR A 549 -28.48 6.14 16.43
CA TYR A 549 -28.75 5.20 17.51
C TYR A 549 -29.95 4.29 17.24
N ASN A 550 -31.05 4.84 16.69
CA ASN A 550 -32.20 4.02 16.32
C ASN A 550 -31.85 2.99 15.24
N PHE A 551 -30.98 3.36 14.31
CA PHE A 551 -30.47 2.44 13.30
C PHE A 551 -29.62 1.31 13.95
N LEU A 552 -28.63 1.66 14.77
CA LEU A 552 -27.78 0.69 15.47
C LEU A 552 -28.61 -0.24 16.37
N ALA A 553 -29.62 0.28 17.08
CA ALA A 553 -30.54 -0.49 17.89
C ALA A 553 -31.37 -1.48 17.07
N LYS A 554 -31.86 -1.07 15.88
CA LYS A 554 -32.63 -1.95 15.00
C LYS A 554 -31.82 -3.15 14.53
N PHE A 555 -30.54 -2.95 14.23
CA PHE A 555 -29.64 -4.01 13.76
C PHE A 555 -28.91 -4.73 14.89
N LYS A 556 -29.29 -4.48 16.16
CA LYS A 556 -28.71 -5.12 17.35
C LYS A 556 -27.18 -5.03 17.39
N TRP A 557 -26.63 -3.88 17.00
CA TRP A 557 -25.20 -3.64 17.08
C TRP A 557 -24.76 -3.56 18.55
N GLU A 558 -23.60 -4.12 18.87
CA GLU A 558 -23.00 -4.11 20.21
C GLU A 558 -21.59 -3.52 20.15
N ALA A 559 -21.19 -2.78 21.19
CA ALA A 559 -19.89 -2.11 21.21
C ALA A 559 -18.77 -3.05 21.66
N ASP A 560 -17.74 -3.19 20.82
CA ASP A 560 -16.49 -3.90 21.17
C ASP A 560 -15.69 -3.16 22.28
N ALA A 561 -14.80 -3.90 22.95
CA ALA A 561 -14.19 -3.58 24.25
C ALA A 561 -13.80 -2.10 24.52
N VAL A 562 -14.33 -1.59 25.65
CA VAL A 562 -13.92 -0.48 26.55
C VAL A 562 -13.63 0.91 25.96
N ALA A 563 -12.98 1.05 24.80
CA ALA A 563 -12.51 2.36 24.30
C ALA A 563 -13.56 3.19 23.55
N GLY A 564 -14.65 2.56 23.06
CA GLY A 564 -15.63 3.21 22.16
C GLY A 564 -17.00 3.50 22.78
N ARG A 565 -17.21 3.28 24.08
CA ARG A 565 -18.54 3.36 24.70
C ARG A 565 -18.91 4.79 25.12
N ARG A 566 -18.82 5.74 24.20
CA ARG A 566 -19.25 7.11 24.46
C ARG A 566 -20.72 7.30 24.11
N ILE A 567 -21.42 8.05 24.94
CA ILE A 567 -22.83 8.39 24.77
C ILE A 567 -22.92 9.91 24.73
N TRP A 568 -23.74 10.43 23.82
CA TRP A 568 -23.96 11.86 23.68
C TRP A 568 -24.96 12.35 24.72
N ILE A 569 -24.66 13.43 25.43
CA ILE A 569 -25.56 14.09 26.37
C ILE A 569 -25.88 15.50 25.87
N PRO A 570 -27.14 15.81 25.55
CA PRO A 570 -27.52 17.14 25.09
C PRO A 570 -27.67 18.14 26.25
N ASP A 571 -27.03 19.32 26.16
CA ASP A 571 -27.09 20.41 27.16
C ASP A 571 -28.04 21.57 26.73
N GLY A 572 -29.11 21.24 26.00
CA GLY A 572 -30.17 22.19 25.62
C GLY A 572 -29.81 23.30 24.60
N LYS A 573 -28.54 23.72 24.46
CA LYS A 573 -28.09 24.82 23.57
C LYS A 573 -27.19 24.36 22.42
N LYS A 574 -27.64 23.42 21.58
CA LYS A 574 -26.90 22.87 20.38
C LYS A 574 -25.45 22.41 20.63
N LYS A 575 -24.99 22.44 21.88
CA LYS A 575 -23.75 21.88 22.39
C LYS A 575 -24.17 20.78 23.36
N GLY A 576 -23.54 19.64 23.21
CA GLY A 576 -23.64 18.52 24.12
C GLY A 576 -22.24 17.97 24.29
N GLN A 577 -22.13 16.87 25.01
CA GLN A 577 -20.85 16.25 25.30
C GLN A 577 -20.91 14.74 25.14
N TRP A 578 -19.81 14.16 24.69
CA TRP A 578 -19.61 12.72 24.63
C TRP A 578 -19.04 12.24 25.96
N VAL A 579 -19.82 11.48 26.72
CA VAL A 579 -19.46 10.99 28.06
C VAL A 579 -19.27 9.48 28.05
N ASN A 580 -18.55 8.92 29.02
CA ASN A 580 -18.37 7.47 29.08
C ASN A 580 -19.64 6.77 29.58
N SER A 581 -20.00 5.64 28.97
CA SER A 581 -21.08 4.76 29.43
C SER A 581 -21.05 4.41 30.93
N THR A 582 -19.86 4.36 31.55
CA THR A 582 -19.70 4.08 32.99
C THR A 582 -20.15 5.22 33.90
N GLU A 583 -20.22 6.44 33.36
CA GLU A 583 -20.72 7.65 34.03
C GLU A 583 -22.22 7.87 33.75
N CYS A 584 -22.85 6.96 33.00
CA CYS A 584 -24.28 7.02 32.67
C CYS A 584 -25.08 6.00 33.49
N VAL A 585 -26.34 6.34 33.72
CA VAL A 585 -27.36 5.44 34.25
C VAL A 585 -28.64 5.61 33.44
N LEU A 586 -29.43 4.56 33.26
CA LEU A 586 -30.69 4.68 32.52
C LEU A 586 -31.72 5.48 33.33
N HIS A 587 -31.86 5.16 34.62
CA HIS A 587 -32.87 5.72 35.51
C HIS A 587 -32.26 6.14 36.84
N ASP A 588 -32.68 7.30 37.33
CA ASP A 588 -32.45 7.76 38.70
C ASP A 588 -33.82 8.05 39.32
N ARG A 589 -34.33 7.10 40.11
CA ARG A 589 -35.69 7.19 40.67
C ARG A 589 -35.82 8.26 41.74
N ASP A 590 -34.73 8.50 42.46
CA ASP A 590 -34.69 9.35 43.64
C ASP A 590 -34.07 10.73 43.34
N ASP A 591 -33.63 10.95 42.10
CA ASP A 591 -33.00 12.17 41.57
C ASP A 591 -31.73 12.62 42.33
N LEU A 592 -31.03 11.66 42.94
CA LEU A 592 -29.87 11.91 43.83
C LEU A 592 -28.54 12.03 43.09
N PHE A 593 -28.44 11.49 41.88
CA PHE A 593 -27.18 11.33 41.17
C PHE A 593 -27.00 12.32 40.02
N SER A 594 -27.94 13.24 39.82
CA SER A 594 -27.92 14.21 38.72
C SER A 594 -26.64 15.06 38.63
N SER A 595 -25.90 15.22 39.75
CA SER A 595 -24.61 15.92 39.83
C SER A 595 -23.39 15.04 39.57
N GLN A 596 -23.52 13.70 39.63
CA GLN A 596 -22.41 12.74 39.54
C GLN A 596 -22.51 11.78 38.33
N LEU A 597 -23.73 11.50 37.87
CA LEU A 597 -24.04 10.56 36.79
C LEU A 597 -25.00 11.21 35.78
N TYR A 598 -24.84 10.83 34.52
CA TYR A 598 -25.75 11.24 33.44
C TYR A 598 -26.94 10.29 33.35
N VAL A 599 -28.15 10.81 33.63
CA VAL A 599 -29.39 10.04 33.60
C VAL A 599 -30.00 10.06 32.20
N LEU A 600 -29.99 8.92 31.50
CA LEU A 600 -30.31 8.86 30.07
C LEU A 600 -31.81 8.97 29.75
N ASP A 601 -32.71 8.57 30.66
CA ASP A 601 -34.16 8.67 30.45
C ASP A 601 -34.70 10.11 30.36
N LYS A 602 -33.94 11.09 30.89
CA LYS A 602 -34.20 12.52 30.73
C LYS A 602 -33.95 13.01 29.29
N HIS A 603 -33.14 12.28 28.51
CA HIS A 603 -32.67 12.71 27.19
C HIS A 603 -33.15 11.81 26.04
N TYR A 604 -33.39 10.52 26.30
CA TYR A 604 -33.67 9.52 25.28
C TYR A 604 -34.95 8.72 25.56
N GLY A 605 -35.68 8.37 24.50
CA GLY A 605 -36.91 7.58 24.61
C GLY A 605 -36.65 6.11 25.00
N ARG A 606 -37.66 5.45 25.58
CA ARG A 606 -37.58 4.07 26.13
C ARG A 606 -36.93 3.04 25.22
N LYS A 607 -37.16 3.11 23.90
CA LYS A 607 -36.58 2.18 22.92
C LYS A 607 -35.04 2.21 22.92
N LEU A 608 -34.45 3.40 23.05
CA LEU A 608 -33.01 3.58 23.06
C LEU A 608 -32.39 3.24 24.42
N LEU A 609 -33.12 3.38 25.52
CA LEU A 609 -32.64 2.99 26.85
C LEU A 609 -32.30 1.49 26.90
N GLY A 610 -33.16 0.65 26.33
CA GLY A 610 -32.86 -0.79 26.21
C GLY A 610 -31.61 -1.08 25.39
N PHE A 611 -31.38 -0.30 24.32
CA PHE A 611 -30.17 -0.40 23.51
C PHE A 611 -28.92 0.07 24.25
N PHE A 612 -28.98 1.16 25.02
CA PHE A 612 -27.83 1.60 25.84
C PHE A 612 -27.46 0.56 26.92
N ALA A 613 -28.46 -0.11 27.49
CA ALA A 613 -28.25 -1.21 28.42
C ALA A 613 -27.50 -2.37 27.75
N SER A 614 -27.97 -2.82 26.58
CA SER A 614 -27.43 -4.01 25.91
C SER A 614 -26.10 -3.73 25.18
N ALA A 615 -26.03 -2.67 24.38
CA ALA A 615 -24.91 -2.41 23.49
C ALA A 615 -23.74 -1.68 24.16
N PHE A 616 -24.03 -0.82 25.14
CA PHE A 616 -23.02 -0.01 25.84
C PHE A 616 -22.78 -0.47 27.29
N GLY A 617 -23.58 -1.42 27.80
CA GLY A 617 -23.45 -1.90 29.18
C GLY A 617 -23.80 -0.83 30.22
N VAL A 618 -24.64 0.15 29.88
CA VAL A 618 -25.09 1.18 30.81
C VAL A 618 -25.94 0.55 31.91
N LYS A 619 -25.63 0.89 33.16
CA LYS A 619 -26.34 0.37 34.33
C LYS A 619 -27.79 0.88 34.31
N SER A 620 -28.75 0.02 34.63
CA SER A 620 -30.17 0.40 34.66
C SER A 620 -30.52 1.36 35.80
N ILE A 621 -29.93 1.13 36.96
CA ILE A 621 -30.08 1.94 38.18
C ILE A 621 -28.72 2.09 38.86
N PRO A 622 -28.51 3.11 39.72
CA PRO A 622 -27.27 3.27 40.47
C PRO A 622 -27.02 2.06 41.38
N THR A 623 -25.75 1.63 41.48
CA THR A 623 -25.37 0.48 42.32
C THR A 623 -25.05 0.90 43.75
N VAL A 624 -25.00 -0.04 44.69
CA VAL A 624 -24.55 0.24 46.08
C VAL A 624 -23.18 0.93 46.10
N GLY A 625 -22.28 0.58 45.18
CA GLY A 625 -20.98 1.26 45.03
C GLY A 625 -21.10 2.71 44.58
N ASP A 626 -22.08 3.06 43.75
CA ASP A 626 -22.34 4.44 43.34
C ASP A 626 -22.95 5.24 44.51
N PHE A 627 -23.89 4.66 45.25
CA PHE A 627 -24.41 5.22 46.51
C PHE A 627 -23.33 5.42 47.57
N CYS A 628 -22.35 4.52 47.65
CA CYS A 628 -21.20 4.64 48.55
C CYS A 628 -20.28 5.82 48.18
N LYS A 629 -20.07 6.06 46.88
CA LYS A 629 -19.35 7.26 46.43
C LYS A 629 -20.13 8.54 46.76
N LEU A 630 -21.45 8.51 46.56
CA LEU A 630 -22.34 9.62 46.95
C LEU A 630 -22.28 9.88 48.46
N TRP A 631 -22.31 8.81 49.28
CA TRP A 631 -22.20 8.91 50.73
C TRP A 631 -20.88 9.56 51.16
N LYS A 632 -19.75 9.19 50.54
CA LYS A 632 -18.46 9.86 50.80
C LYS A 632 -18.46 11.34 50.45
N VAL A 633 -19.20 11.76 49.42
CA VAL A 633 -19.38 13.19 49.13
C VAL A 633 -20.17 13.87 50.25
N TRP A 634 -21.23 13.23 50.75
CA TRP A 634 -22.00 13.72 51.88
C TRP A 634 -21.13 13.83 53.16
N GLU A 635 -20.33 12.82 53.49
CA GLU A 635 -19.45 12.80 54.68
C GLU A 635 -18.40 13.93 54.71
N ASN A 636 -17.92 14.34 53.52
CA ASN A 636 -16.92 15.39 53.33
C ASN A 636 -17.53 16.78 53.14
N SER A 637 -18.85 16.87 53.03
CA SER A 637 -19.58 18.14 52.91
C SER A 637 -20.28 18.48 54.22
N GLU A 638 -20.58 19.75 54.44
CA GLU A 638 -21.47 20.18 55.54
C GLU A 638 -22.96 19.97 55.19
N HIS A 639 -23.27 19.06 54.25
CA HIS A 639 -24.62 18.81 53.76
C HIS A 639 -25.46 18.11 54.83
N LYS A 640 -26.58 18.73 55.21
CA LYS A 640 -27.57 18.13 56.09
C LYS A 640 -28.44 17.17 55.28
N LEU A 641 -28.43 15.89 55.62
CA LEU A 641 -29.21 14.88 54.90
C LEU A 641 -30.70 15.03 55.21
N SER A 642 -31.51 15.02 54.15
CA SER A 642 -32.95 14.88 54.25
C SER A 642 -33.34 13.43 54.55
N ASN A 643 -34.54 13.27 55.11
CA ASN A 643 -35.11 11.96 55.39
C ASN A 643 -35.23 11.10 54.11
N GLY A 644 -35.55 11.73 52.96
CA GLY A 644 -35.64 11.08 51.66
C GLY A 644 -34.29 10.57 51.13
N GLU A 645 -33.24 11.39 51.21
CA GLU A 645 -31.87 11.01 50.80
C GLU A 645 -31.35 9.82 51.60
N CYS A 646 -31.51 9.88 52.93
CA CYS A 646 -31.08 8.81 53.83
C CYS A 646 -31.88 7.52 53.57
N CYS A 647 -33.21 7.62 53.41
CA CYS A 647 -34.06 6.48 53.06
C CYS A 647 -33.62 5.83 51.75
N ALA A 648 -33.38 6.60 50.69
CA ALA A 648 -32.99 6.05 49.39
C ALA A 648 -31.69 5.25 49.46
N PHE A 649 -30.69 5.75 50.20
CA PHE A 649 -29.43 5.03 50.43
C PHE A 649 -29.68 3.67 51.12
N TRP A 650 -30.38 3.68 52.25
CA TRP A 650 -30.58 2.47 53.04
C TRP A 650 -31.53 1.48 52.34
N VAL A 651 -32.52 1.94 51.57
CA VAL A 651 -33.38 1.08 50.74
C VAL A 651 -32.52 0.36 49.70
N CYS A 652 -31.61 1.08 49.05
CA CYS A 652 -30.68 0.50 48.07
C CYS A 652 -29.79 -0.57 48.72
N VAL A 653 -29.20 -0.26 49.88
CA VAL A 653 -28.38 -1.21 50.66
C VAL A 653 -29.19 -2.45 51.01
N MET A 654 -30.41 -2.28 51.51
CA MET A 654 -31.23 -3.39 51.98
C MET A 654 -31.67 -4.32 50.85
N ASN A 655 -32.04 -3.75 49.69
CA ASN A 655 -32.42 -4.54 48.51
C ASN A 655 -31.26 -5.38 47.94
N HIS A 656 -30.01 -4.99 48.22
CA HIS A 656 -28.81 -5.66 47.73
C HIS A 656 -27.93 -6.20 48.86
N TRP A 657 -28.51 -6.47 50.03
CA TRP A 657 -27.75 -6.94 51.19
C TRP A 657 -27.11 -8.30 50.93
N SER A 658 -25.79 -8.39 51.11
CA SER A 658 -24.98 -9.59 50.91
C SER A 658 -23.66 -9.44 51.67
N SER A 659 -22.90 -10.53 51.85
CA SER A 659 -21.56 -10.47 52.47
C SER A 659 -20.58 -9.56 51.71
N LYS A 660 -20.77 -9.36 50.40
CA LYS A 660 -19.99 -8.40 49.60
C LYS A 660 -20.39 -6.96 49.91
N THR A 661 -21.69 -6.70 50.05
CA THR A 661 -22.25 -5.39 50.39
C THR A 661 -21.85 -4.97 51.80
N GLU A 662 -21.90 -5.91 52.76
CA GLU A 662 -21.44 -5.71 54.14
C GLU A 662 -19.98 -5.23 54.19
N LYS A 663 -19.06 -5.98 53.56
CA LYS A 663 -17.64 -5.58 53.47
C LYS A 663 -17.46 -4.20 52.83
N LEU A 664 -18.17 -3.94 51.73
CA LEU A 664 -18.10 -2.67 51.03
C LEU A 664 -18.58 -1.51 51.90
N LEU A 665 -19.64 -1.69 52.70
CA LEU A 665 -20.15 -0.68 53.60
C LEU A 665 -19.23 -0.46 54.80
N VAL A 666 -18.63 -1.52 55.35
CA VAL A 666 -17.65 -1.42 56.44
C VAL A 666 -16.44 -0.57 56.03
N ASP A 667 -15.99 -0.73 54.78
CA ASP A 667 -14.88 0.04 54.18
C ASP A 667 -15.31 1.45 53.72
N CYS A 668 -16.58 1.63 53.37
CA CYS A 668 -17.08 2.88 52.83
C CYS A 668 -17.55 3.87 53.89
N LEU A 669 -18.31 3.40 54.89
CA LEU A 669 -19.01 4.24 55.85
C LEU A 669 -18.08 4.55 57.02
N VAL A 670 -17.54 5.77 57.02
CA VAL A 670 -16.78 6.31 58.14
C VAL A 670 -17.73 7.00 59.12
N LYS A 671 -18.73 7.71 58.61
CA LYS A 671 -19.76 8.38 59.39
C LYS A 671 -21.14 7.79 59.13
N LEU A 672 -21.96 7.73 60.17
CA LEU A 672 -23.31 7.19 60.17
C LEU A 672 -24.36 8.26 60.50
N PRO A 673 -25.59 8.07 60.01
CA PRO A 673 -26.65 9.03 60.23
C PRO A 673 -27.15 8.96 61.68
N VAL A 674 -27.37 10.13 62.25
CA VAL A 674 -27.86 10.35 63.61
C VAL A 674 -29.01 11.34 63.56
N ASP A 675 -30.04 11.08 64.36
CA ASP A 675 -31.24 11.91 64.41
C ASP A 675 -31.03 13.08 65.37
N CYS A 676 -30.90 14.30 64.84
CA CYS A 676 -30.72 15.52 65.66
C CYS A 676 -32.01 16.35 65.78
N GLY A 677 -33.18 15.71 65.67
CA GLY A 677 -34.47 16.40 65.85
C GLY A 677 -34.71 17.47 64.78
N SER A 678 -34.88 18.74 65.19
CA SER A 678 -35.19 19.85 64.27
C SER A 678 -34.06 20.24 63.31
N ASP A 679 -32.83 19.77 63.56
CA ASP A 679 -31.63 20.15 62.79
C ASP A 679 -31.34 19.29 61.55
N GLY A 680 -32.19 18.29 61.26
CA GLY A 680 -32.02 17.34 60.17
C GLY A 680 -31.14 16.14 60.56
N ILE A 681 -30.82 15.27 59.59
CA ILE A 681 -29.98 14.10 59.81
C ILE A 681 -28.52 14.51 59.63
N LEU A 682 -27.72 14.32 60.69
CA LEU A 682 -26.28 14.61 60.68
C LEU A 682 -25.47 13.30 60.58
N LEU A 683 -24.23 13.41 60.11
CA LEU A 683 -23.30 12.29 59.98
C LEU A 683 -22.20 12.38 61.05
N PHE A 684 -22.18 11.43 61.99
CA PHE A 684 -21.16 11.31 63.04
C PHE A 684 -20.25 10.11 62.82
N ASP A 685 -19.02 10.14 63.35
CA ASP A 685 -18.10 9.01 63.25
C ASP A 685 -18.76 7.72 63.74
N ARG A 686 -18.70 6.65 62.93
CA ARG A 686 -19.31 5.36 63.24
C ARG A 686 -18.95 4.85 64.64
N ARG A 687 -17.76 5.17 65.16
CA ARG A 687 -17.29 4.73 66.49
C ARG A 687 -18.00 5.44 67.65
N ASP A 688 -18.58 6.60 67.37
CA ASP A 688 -19.29 7.48 68.32
C ASP A 688 -20.81 7.47 68.10
N VAL A 689 -21.30 6.56 67.26
CA VAL A 689 -22.73 6.30 67.06
C VAL A 689 -23.09 4.98 67.72
N PHE A 690 -24.21 4.95 68.44
CA PHE A 690 -24.60 3.79 69.26
C PHE A 690 -26.01 3.29 68.92
N ILE A 691 -26.23 1.99 69.14
CA ILE A 691 -27.57 1.39 69.16
C ILE A 691 -28.12 1.52 70.59
N ALA A 692 -29.29 2.14 70.73
CA ALA A 692 -30.00 2.26 71.99
C ALA A 692 -30.71 0.95 72.36
N ASP A 693 -30.00 0.06 73.05
CA ASP A 693 -30.54 -1.20 73.58
C ASP A 693 -31.09 -1.06 75.01
N ASP A 694 -30.58 -0.09 75.78
CA ASP A 694 -31.10 0.32 77.09
C ASP A 694 -31.82 1.67 76.99
N LEU A 695 -33.13 1.68 77.28
CA LEU A 695 -33.95 2.89 77.18
C LEU A 695 -33.70 3.91 78.30
N GLN A 696 -33.29 3.48 79.49
CA GLN A 696 -32.97 4.40 80.58
C GLN A 696 -31.67 5.14 80.29
N LEU A 697 -30.65 4.41 79.82
CA LEU A 697 -29.40 5.03 79.36
C LEU A 697 -29.66 5.92 78.14
N LYS A 698 -30.49 5.46 77.19
CA LYS A 698 -30.87 6.27 76.04
C LYS A 698 -31.45 7.63 76.47
N ASP A 699 -32.46 7.61 77.33
CA ASP A 699 -33.12 8.82 77.82
C ASP A 699 -32.14 9.73 78.59
N ALA A 700 -31.24 9.15 79.40
CA ALA A 700 -30.24 9.90 80.15
C ALA A 700 -29.21 10.60 79.25
N PHE A 701 -28.72 9.92 78.20
CA PHE A 701 -27.80 10.52 77.23
C PHE A 701 -28.50 11.54 76.32
N GLU A 702 -29.75 11.31 75.91
CA GLU A 702 -30.53 12.29 75.14
C GLU A 702 -30.86 13.56 75.93
N GLN A 703 -30.99 13.48 77.27
CA GLN A 703 -31.23 14.64 78.13
C GLN A 703 -29.98 15.51 78.34
N TYR A 704 -28.78 14.95 78.24
CA TYR A 704 -27.51 15.64 78.55
C TYR A 704 -26.92 16.38 77.34
N SER A 705 -27.11 15.88 76.11
CA SER A 705 -26.46 16.41 74.92
C SER A 705 -27.40 17.22 74.01
N CYS A 706 -26.86 18.27 73.38
CA CYS A 706 -27.54 19.08 72.35
C CYS A 706 -27.62 18.35 70.97
N GLY A 707 -27.64 17.02 70.98
CA GLY A 707 -27.66 16.16 69.80
C GLY A 707 -27.69 14.69 70.21
N SER A 708 -28.47 13.87 69.50
CA SER A 708 -28.49 12.42 69.76
C SER A 708 -27.12 11.81 69.42
N ILE A 709 -26.72 10.76 70.11
CA ILE A 709 -25.57 9.90 69.76
C ILE A 709 -26.05 8.56 69.19
N PHE A 710 -27.36 8.44 68.97
CA PHE A 710 -27.99 7.21 68.55
C PHE A 710 -28.21 7.20 67.05
N VAL A 711 -28.00 6.04 66.45
CA VAL A 711 -28.19 5.84 65.02
C VAL A 711 -29.62 6.21 64.59
N TRP A 712 -29.73 6.87 63.45
CA TRP A 712 -30.99 7.31 62.86
C TRP A 712 -31.83 6.14 62.34
N TYR A 713 -33.16 6.30 62.44
CA TYR A 713 -34.15 5.41 61.84
C TYR A 713 -35.25 6.23 61.15
N PRO A 714 -35.87 5.72 60.07
CA PRO A 714 -37.02 6.36 59.47
C PRO A 714 -38.20 6.38 60.46
N GLN A 715 -38.77 7.57 60.69
CA GLN A 715 -39.96 7.78 61.51
C GLN A 715 -41.07 8.41 60.66
N PRO A 716 -42.21 7.73 60.43
CA PRO A 716 -42.51 6.36 60.86
C PRO A 716 -41.69 5.30 60.10
N SER A 717 -41.60 4.09 60.65
CA SER A 717 -40.92 2.97 59.99
C SER A 717 -41.56 2.69 58.63
N LEU A 718 -40.73 2.57 57.58
CA LEU A 718 -41.19 2.24 56.24
C LEU A 718 -41.22 0.71 56.05
N PRO A 719 -42.18 0.13 55.30
CA PRO A 719 -42.17 -1.29 54.97
C PRO A 719 -40.91 -1.69 54.19
N ALA A 720 -40.39 -0.76 53.37
CA ALA A 720 -39.15 -0.90 52.62
C ALA A 720 -37.89 -0.64 53.45
N LEU A 721 -38.02 -0.30 54.74
CA LEU A 721 -36.91 -0.19 55.71
C LEU A 721 -37.40 -0.62 57.10
N PRO A 722 -37.62 -1.92 57.34
CA PRO A 722 -38.01 -2.40 58.65
C PRO A 722 -36.90 -2.10 59.67
N ARG A 723 -37.27 -1.45 60.78
CA ARG A 723 -36.34 -1.07 61.85
C ARG A 723 -35.47 -2.24 62.34
N THR A 724 -36.04 -3.44 62.43
CA THR A 724 -35.32 -4.66 62.86
C THR A 724 -34.18 -5.05 61.93
N LYS A 725 -34.37 -4.90 60.61
CA LYS A 725 -33.30 -5.16 59.63
C LYS A 725 -32.23 -4.07 59.64
N LEU A 726 -32.62 -2.82 59.84
CA LEU A 726 -31.64 -1.73 59.99
C LEU A 726 -30.76 -1.94 61.23
N LEU A 727 -31.35 -2.33 62.36
CA LEU A 727 -30.61 -2.71 63.57
C LEU A 727 -29.59 -3.82 63.30
N GLU A 728 -30.01 -4.88 62.59
CA GLU A 728 -29.11 -5.97 62.19
C GLU A 728 -27.95 -5.47 61.31
N ILE A 729 -28.26 -4.62 60.31
CA ILE A 729 -27.24 -4.03 59.44
C ILE A 729 -26.26 -3.16 60.24
N PHE A 730 -26.75 -2.27 61.10
CA PHE A 730 -25.91 -1.41 61.94
C PHE A 730 -25.00 -2.23 62.86
N SER A 731 -25.53 -3.29 63.48
CA SER A 731 -24.72 -4.22 64.27
C SER A 731 -23.64 -4.90 63.42
N LYS A 732 -23.98 -5.38 62.21
CA LYS A 732 -23.04 -6.05 61.29
C LYS A 732 -21.93 -5.13 60.76
N ILE A 733 -22.22 -3.84 60.56
CA ILE A 733 -21.20 -2.87 60.13
C ILE A 733 -20.34 -2.31 61.27
N GLY A 734 -20.54 -2.80 62.51
CA GLY A 734 -19.69 -2.53 63.67
C GLY A 734 -20.17 -1.43 64.62
N VAL A 735 -21.46 -1.07 64.58
CA VAL A 735 -22.05 -0.13 65.56
C VAL A 735 -22.25 -0.85 66.89
N ARG A 736 -21.76 -0.24 67.98
CA ARG A 736 -21.83 -0.79 69.34
C ARG A 736 -23.17 -0.48 70.00
N THR A 737 -23.56 -1.29 70.98
CA THR A 737 -24.70 -1.00 71.86
C THR A 737 -24.29 0.01 72.94
N ILE A 738 -25.24 0.76 73.50
CA ILE A 738 -24.94 1.76 74.53
C ILE A 738 -24.60 1.08 75.86
N SER A 739 -25.30 0.01 76.23
CA SER A 739 -25.07 -0.71 77.48
C SER A 739 -23.65 -1.29 77.59
N GLU A 740 -23.09 -1.80 76.49
CA GLU A 740 -21.72 -2.33 76.43
C GLU A 740 -20.64 -1.23 76.32
N SER A 741 -21.02 -0.02 75.95
CA SER A 741 -20.07 1.09 75.68
C SER A 741 -19.86 2.02 76.87
N VAL A 742 -20.78 2.02 77.83
CA VAL A 742 -20.69 2.86 79.03
C VAL A 742 -19.88 2.18 80.12
N GLN A 743 -19.05 2.94 80.81
CA GLN A 743 -18.42 2.51 82.06
C GLN A 743 -19.27 3.00 83.22
N LYS A 744 -19.78 2.04 83.99
CA LYS A 744 -20.47 2.31 85.25
C LYS A 744 -19.44 2.58 86.34
N GLN A 745 -19.50 3.77 86.94
CA GLN A 745 -18.72 4.12 88.12
C GLN A 745 -19.66 4.25 89.32
N GLU A 746 -19.42 3.43 90.32
CA GLU A 746 -20.09 3.57 91.60
C GLU A 746 -19.45 4.74 92.37
N LEU A 747 -20.24 5.77 92.66
CA LEU A 747 -19.75 6.90 93.45
C LEU A 747 -19.63 6.47 94.92
N SER A 748 -18.48 6.71 95.55
CA SER A 748 -18.39 6.67 97.01
C SER A 748 -19.32 7.74 97.58
N LEU A 749 -20.17 7.38 98.54
CA LEU A 749 -21.01 8.36 99.22
C LEU A 749 -20.09 9.41 99.88
N GLU A 750 -20.27 10.68 99.52
CA GLU A 750 -19.37 11.76 99.92
C GLU A 750 -19.30 11.90 101.45
N GLU A 751 -18.12 12.22 101.99
CA GLU A 751 -17.92 12.55 103.40
C GLU A 751 -18.72 13.84 103.72
N GLY A 752 -19.97 13.69 104.17
CA GLY A 752 -20.85 14.82 104.52
C GLY A 752 -22.36 14.55 104.44
N VAL A 753 -22.80 13.45 103.82
CA VAL A 753 -24.24 13.10 103.72
C VAL A 753 -24.76 12.62 105.08
N GLU A 754 -25.80 13.28 105.60
CA GLU A 754 -26.49 12.86 106.83
C GLU A 754 -27.36 11.62 106.55
N PHE A 755 -27.03 10.51 107.21
CA PHE A 755 -27.81 9.28 107.13
C PHE A 755 -28.61 9.07 108.41
N ASN A 756 -29.92 8.90 108.25
CA ASN A 756 -30.78 8.47 109.35
C ASN A 756 -30.77 6.94 109.41
N GLN A 757 -30.55 6.38 110.60
CA GLN A 757 -30.66 4.94 110.79
C GLN A 757 -32.13 4.54 110.87
N VAL A 758 -32.58 3.69 109.95
CA VAL A 758 -33.97 3.22 109.88
C VAL A 758 -34.03 1.73 110.23
N LYS A 759 -35.14 1.27 110.81
CA LYS A 759 -35.29 -0.16 111.11
C LYS A 759 -35.53 -0.93 109.81
N PRO A 760 -34.86 -2.07 109.57
CA PRO A 760 -35.08 -2.88 108.37
C PRO A 760 -36.56 -3.21 108.08
N ARG A 761 -37.37 -3.39 109.13
CA ARG A 761 -38.82 -3.64 109.01
C ARG A 761 -39.60 -2.48 108.38
N ASP A 762 -39.17 -1.24 108.60
CA ASP A 762 -39.86 -0.04 108.09
C ASP A 762 -39.71 0.10 106.55
N ILE A 763 -38.73 -0.58 105.96
CA ILE A 763 -38.51 -0.67 104.51
C ILE A 763 -38.78 -2.08 103.95
N TYR A 764 -39.64 -2.85 104.62
CA TYR A 764 -40.07 -4.19 104.21
C TYR A 764 -38.96 -5.26 104.17
N ILE A 765 -37.86 -5.08 104.89
CA ILE A 765 -36.91 -6.16 105.17
C ILE A 765 -37.37 -6.86 106.45
N ASP A 766 -38.36 -7.73 106.27
CA ASP A 766 -39.04 -8.43 107.35
C ASP A 766 -39.26 -9.93 107.04
N LYS A 767 -40.08 -10.56 107.87
CA LYS A 767 -40.42 -11.99 107.75
C LYS A 767 -41.06 -12.34 106.41
N ALA A 768 -41.87 -11.45 105.83
CA ALA A 768 -42.55 -11.73 104.57
C ALA A 768 -41.58 -11.72 103.39
N LEU A 769 -40.63 -10.78 103.34
CA LEU A 769 -39.54 -10.80 102.36
C LEU A 769 -38.64 -12.03 102.54
N ALA A 770 -38.22 -12.32 103.77
CA ALA A 770 -37.39 -13.50 104.05
C ALA A 770 -38.09 -14.81 103.67
N LYS A 771 -39.40 -14.92 103.91
CA LYS A 771 -40.23 -16.07 103.51
C LYS A 771 -40.30 -16.22 101.99
N LEU A 772 -40.48 -15.13 101.26
CA LEU A 772 -40.49 -15.13 99.80
C LEU A 772 -39.14 -15.59 99.23
N ILE A 773 -38.04 -15.06 99.77
CA ILE A 773 -36.68 -15.42 99.36
C ILE A 773 -36.41 -16.89 99.67
N LEU A 774 -36.73 -17.40 100.87
CA LEU A 774 -36.57 -18.83 101.18
C LEU A 774 -37.41 -19.73 100.28
N GLY A 775 -38.63 -19.33 99.95
CA GLY A 775 -39.46 -20.08 99.00
C GLY A 775 -38.88 -20.12 97.59
N PHE A 776 -38.20 -19.04 97.17
CA PHE A 776 -37.45 -19.01 95.91
C PHE A 776 -36.21 -19.91 95.97
N LEU A 777 -35.40 -19.78 97.04
CA LEU A 777 -34.18 -20.56 97.26
C LEU A 777 -34.45 -22.06 97.50
N GLY A 778 -35.65 -22.40 97.97
CA GLY A 778 -36.14 -23.76 98.15
C GLY A 778 -36.48 -24.48 96.84
N ASN A 779 -36.38 -23.79 95.69
CA ASN A 779 -36.57 -24.40 94.38
C ASN A 779 -35.51 -25.50 94.14
N PRO A 780 -35.92 -26.76 93.88
CA PRO A 780 -34.98 -27.86 93.63
C PRO A 780 -33.97 -27.61 92.51
N ALA A 781 -34.29 -26.74 91.55
CA ALA A 781 -33.39 -26.35 90.47
C ALA A 781 -32.11 -25.66 90.97
N LEU A 782 -32.17 -24.94 92.10
CA LEU A 782 -31.04 -24.19 92.67
C LEU A 782 -30.08 -25.07 93.49
N ARG A 783 -30.51 -26.29 93.87
CA ARG A 783 -29.71 -27.28 94.63
C ARG A 783 -29.05 -26.70 95.90
N LEU A 784 -29.75 -25.83 96.62
CA LEU A 784 -29.25 -25.22 97.86
C LEU A 784 -29.68 -26.01 99.09
N GLU A 785 -28.70 -26.38 99.91
CA GLU A 785 -28.93 -26.94 101.25
C GLU A 785 -29.43 -25.86 102.23
N ALA A 786 -30.13 -26.30 103.27
CA ALA A 786 -30.74 -25.41 104.28
C ALA A 786 -29.74 -24.38 104.86
N ALA A 787 -28.50 -24.81 105.16
CA ALA A 787 -27.47 -23.93 105.69
C ALA A 787 -27.15 -22.72 104.78
N LYS A 788 -27.06 -22.95 103.46
CA LYS A 788 -26.82 -21.88 102.48
C LYS A 788 -28.03 -20.97 102.31
N ARG A 789 -29.25 -21.53 102.33
CA ARG A 789 -30.48 -20.72 102.31
C ARG A 789 -30.55 -19.79 103.52
N TYR A 790 -30.15 -20.28 104.70
CA TYR A 790 -30.12 -19.50 105.94
C TYR A 790 -29.03 -18.44 105.94
N GLU A 791 -27.86 -18.71 105.37
CA GLU A 791 -26.80 -17.71 105.21
C GLU A 791 -27.30 -16.49 104.42
N VAL A 792 -27.99 -16.73 103.32
CA VAL A 792 -28.56 -15.67 102.48
C VAL A 792 -29.57 -14.80 103.24
N VAL A 793 -30.46 -15.41 104.05
CA VAL A 793 -31.41 -14.65 104.87
C VAL A 793 -30.73 -13.95 106.06
N LYS A 794 -29.67 -14.55 106.63
CA LYS A 794 -28.86 -13.91 107.68
C LYS A 794 -28.17 -12.65 107.18
N CYS A 795 -27.75 -12.62 105.91
CA CYS A 795 -27.22 -11.39 105.30
C CYS A 795 -28.23 -10.26 105.36
N LEU A 796 -29.53 -10.53 105.12
CA LEU A 796 -30.60 -9.54 105.24
C LEU A 796 -30.92 -9.16 106.68
N GLN A 797 -30.87 -10.13 107.60
CA GLN A 797 -31.10 -9.89 109.04
C GLN A 797 -30.02 -8.96 109.64
N ASN A 798 -28.78 -9.12 109.20
CA ASN A 798 -27.64 -8.35 109.70
C ASN A 798 -27.46 -6.99 109.00
N LEU A 799 -28.40 -6.58 108.13
CA LEU A 799 -28.32 -5.30 107.43
C LEU A 799 -28.52 -4.12 108.36
N SER A 800 -27.62 -3.14 108.26
CA SER A 800 -27.89 -1.79 108.75
C SER A 800 -28.48 -0.96 107.62
N VAL A 801 -29.68 -0.42 107.83
CA VAL A 801 -30.35 0.44 106.85
C VAL A 801 -30.10 1.90 107.17
N LYS A 802 -29.58 2.63 106.17
CA LYS A 802 -29.32 4.08 106.24
C LYS A 802 -30.18 4.78 105.21
N GLU A 803 -31.06 5.66 105.67
CA GLU A 803 -31.93 6.47 104.82
C GLU A 803 -31.35 7.87 104.59
N THR A 804 -31.49 8.39 103.37
CA THR A 804 -31.09 9.75 102.97
C THR A 804 -32.23 10.46 102.24
N GLU A 805 -32.32 11.79 102.43
CA GLU A 805 -33.21 12.68 101.67
C GLU A 805 -32.60 13.07 100.30
N GLU A 806 -31.30 12.82 100.08
CA GLU A 806 -30.63 13.10 98.81
C GLU A 806 -30.75 11.90 97.84
N PRO A 807 -30.86 12.13 96.52
CA PRO A 807 -30.90 11.04 95.54
C PRO A 807 -29.54 10.33 95.48
N ILE A 808 -29.55 8.99 95.49
CA ILE A 808 -28.34 8.21 95.25
C ILE A 808 -28.13 8.19 93.74
N GLU A 809 -26.99 8.66 93.24
CA GLU A 809 -26.73 8.75 91.80
C GLU A 809 -25.69 7.71 91.37
N GLU A 810 -25.97 6.99 90.28
CA GLU A 810 -24.98 6.19 89.56
C GLU A 810 -24.44 7.01 88.40
N ARG A 811 -23.11 7.00 88.21
CA ARG A 811 -22.46 7.71 87.11
C ARG A 811 -22.14 6.74 85.98
N TYR A 812 -22.64 7.04 84.80
CA TYR A 812 -22.27 6.36 83.56
C TYR A 812 -21.39 7.29 82.74
N SER A 813 -20.17 6.83 82.43
CA SER A 813 -19.22 7.57 81.59
C SER A 813 -19.05 6.90 80.24
N LEU A 814 -19.21 7.66 79.16
CA LEU A 814 -19.03 7.23 77.79
C LEU A 814 -17.85 7.97 77.17
N SER A 815 -16.84 7.24 76.70
CA SER A 815 -15.69 7.82 76.01
C SER A 815 -15.91 7.86 74.49
N LEU A 816 -15.89 9.06 73.92
CA LEU A 816 -15.97 9.30 72.48
C LEU A 816 -14.57 9.35 71.85
N THR A 817 -14.47 9.13 70.54
CA THR A 817 -13.20 9.16 69.82
C THR A 817 -12.60 10.56 69.70
N SER A 818 -13.39 11.61 69.92
CA SER A 818 -12.91 12.99 70.08
C SER A 818 -12.03 13.20 71.33
N GLY A 819 -12.01 12.22 72.25
CA GLY A 819 -11.39 12.35 73.58
C GLY A 819 -12.34 12.95 74.63
N GLU A 820 -13.55 13.35 74.23
CA GLU A 820 -14.60 13.78 75.13
C GLU A 820 -15.16 12.60 75.93
N ILE A 821 -15.38 12.82 77.24
CA ILE A 821 -16.04 11.84 78.11
C ILE A 821 -17.38 12.42 78.52
N VAL A 822 -18.45 11.87 77.97
CA VAL A 822 -19.82 12.24 78.33
C VAL A 822 -20.19 11.51 79.60
N ASN A 823 -20.60 12.24 80.62
CA ASN A 823 -20.99 11.67 81.90
C ASN A 823 -22.45 11.96 82.15
N VAL A 824 -23.24 10.91 82.35
CA VAL A 824 -24.65 11.04 82.74
C VAL A 824 -24.82 10.45 84.13
N ARG A 825 -25.72 11.06 84.90
CA ARG A 825 -26.10 10.59 86.23
C ARG A 825 -27.49 10.00 86.14
N VAL A 826 -27.63 8.77 86.59
CA VAL A 826 -28.92 8.07 86.65
C VAL A 826 -29.26 7.92 88.13
N SER A 827 -30.46 8.36 88.50
CA SER A 827 -30.97 8.20 89.86
C SER A 827 -31.16 6.72 90.18
N GLN A 828 -30.56 6.28 91.27
CA GLN A 828 -30.79 4.99 91.90
C GLN A 828 -31.44 5.26 93.26
N MET A 829 -32.52 4.55 93.62
CA MET A 829 -33.22 4.83 94.88
C MET A 829 -32.72 3.97 96.04
N VAL A 830 -32.03 2.87 95.76
CA VAL A 830 -31.56 1.90 96.75
C VAL A 830 -30.18 1.39 96.33
N ARG A 831 -29.25 1.25 97.27
CA ARG A 831 -27.91 0.69 97.04
C ARG A 831 -27.49 -0.17 98.22
N TRP A 832 -26.93 -1.34 97.96
CA TRP A 832 -26.39 -2.22 98.99
C TRP A 832 -24.87 -2.28 98.89
N ASP A 833 -24.18 -1.78 99.92
CA ASP A 833 -22.76 -2.06 100.14
C ASP A 833 -22.63 -3.35 100.98
N ARG A 834 -22.19 -4.41 100.32
CA ARG A 834 -22.09 -5.74 100.93
C ARG A 834 -20.91 -5.86 101.88
N GLU A 835 -19.80 -5.17 101.63
CA GLU A 835 -18.60 -5.24 102.48
C GLU A 835 -18.87 -4.68 103.87
N SER A 836 -19.61 -3.56 103.92
CA SER A 836 -20.03 -2.93 105.17
C SER A 836 -21.36 -3.46 105.72
N SER A 837 -22.08 -4.30 104.96
CA SER A 837 -23.45 -4.76 105.26
C SER A 837 -24.43 -3.60 105.49
N ILE A 838 -24.26 -2.50 104.74
CA ILE A 838 -25.11 -1.31 104.82
C ILE A 838 -25.97 -1.21 103.57
N LEU A 839 -27.28 -1.07 103.76
CA LEU A 839 -28.22 -0.72 102.70
C LEU A 839 -28.55 0.76 102.78
N PHE A 840 -28.17 1.51 101.75
CA PHE A 840 -28.52 2.90 101.57
C PHE A 840 -29.83 2.99 100.80
N THR A 841 -30.77 3.78 101.29
CA THR A 841 -32.05 4.01 100.62
C THR A 841 -32.37 5.49 100.61
N HIS A 842 -32.90 5.97 99.49
CA HIS A 842 -33.57 7.24 99.43
C HIS A 842 -34.92 7.15 100.15
N ARG A 843 -35.35 8.22 100.82
CA ARG A 843 -36.64 8.24 101.50
C ARG A 843 -37.79 8.11 100.50
N LEU A 844 -38.64 7.10 100.68
CA LEU A 844 -39.78 6.87 99.78
C LEU A 844 -40.92 7.85 100.08
N ASP A 845 -41.07 8.87 99.25
CA ASP A 845 -42.26 9.71 99.26
C ASP A 845 -43.44 9.03 98.54
N ARG A 846 -44.31 8.40 99.35
CA ARG A 846 -45.54 7.72 98.89
C ARG A 846 -46.59 8.69 98.32
N SER A 847 -46.46 10.00 98.57
CA SER A 847 -47.40 11.00 98.04
C SER A 847 -47.12 11.35 96.57
N ASN A 848 -45.93 11.00 96.05
CA ASN A 848 -45.47 11.34 94.70
C ASN A 848 -45.98 10.40 93.58
N GLY A 849 -47.09 9.70 93.84
CA GLY A 849 -47.81 8.86 92.86
C GLY A 849 -47.20 7.48 92.59
N HIS A 850 -47.93 6.67 91.80
CA HIS A 850 -47.58 5.26 91.51
C HIS A 850 -46.26 5.09 90.72
N LYS A 851 -45.84 6.11 89.94
CA LYS A 851 -44.57 6.07 89.20
C LYS A 851 -43.38 5.96 90.17
N ASN A 852 -43.33 6.83 91.18
CA ASN A 852 -42.25 6.85 92.18
C ASN A 852 -42.19 5.52 92.96
N ILE A 853 -43.35 4.98 93.33
CA ILE A 853 -43.45 3.68 94.02
C ILE A 853 -42.91 2.55 93.14
N LEU A 854 -43.24 2.54 91.85
CA LEU A 854 -42.76 1.54 90.91
C LEU A 854 -41.24 1.66 90.64
N GLU A 855 -40.72 2.87 90.50
CA GLU A 855 -39.28 3.12 90.36
C GLU A 855 -38.52 2.64 91.60
N TYR A 856 -39.00 3.00 92.80
CA TYR A 856 -38.41 2.55 94.06
C TYR A 856 -38.47 1.03 94.19
N ALA A 857 -39.63 0.41 93.93
CA ALA A 857 -39.79 -1.04 93.99
C ALA A 857 -38.86 -1.76 93.00
N THR A 858 -38.63 -1.17 91.81
CA THR A 858 -37.70 -1.71 90.82
C THR A 858 -36.26 -1.66 91.33
N HIS A 859 -35.79 -0.53 91.83
CA HIS A 859 -34.45 -0.43 92.41
C HIS A 859 -34.27 -1.32 93.66
N PHE A 860 -35.25 -1.31 94.56
CA PHE A 860 -35.23 -2.14 95.78
C PHE A 860 -35.12 -3.62 95.42
N SER A 861 -36.00 -4.10 94.54
CA SER A 861 -36.02 -5.51 94.16
C SER A 861 -34.75 -5.95 93.43
N GLU A 862 -34.20 -5.12 92.55
CA GLU A 862 -32.93 -5.40 91.86
C GLU A 862 -31.76 -5.48 92.83
N VAL A 863 -31.63 -4.50 93.73
CA VAL A 863 -30.51 -4.40 94.67
C VAL A 863 -30.55 -5.54 95.69
N ILE A 864 -31.74 -5.84 96.24
CA ILE A 864 -31.91 -6.97 97.15
C ILE A 864 -31.62 -8.28 96.41
N SER A 865 -32.16 -8.50 95.22
CA SER A 865 -31.92 -9.75 94.47
C SER A 865 -30.45 -9.92 94.10
N LYS A 866 -29.78 -8.86 93.65
CA LYS A 866 -28.33 -8.88 93.34
C LYS A 866 -27.49 -9.21 94.56
N GLY A 867 -27.79 -8.63 95.73
CA GLY A 867 -27.01 -8.91 96.93
C GLY A 867 -27.30 -10.28 97.55
N VAL A 868 -28.54 -10.77 97.44
CA VAL A 868 -28.98 -12.09 97.94
C VAL A 868 -28.48 -13.23 97.04
N LEU A 869 -28.44 -13.02 95.72
CA LEU A 869 -28.07 -14.03 94.72
C LEU A 869 -26.75 -13.69 94.00
N TRP A 870 -25.81 -13.02 94.66
CA TRP A 870 -24.56 -12.56 94.04
C TRP A 870 -23.69 -13.69 93.43
N GLU A 871 -23.81 -14.93 93.91
CA GLU A 871 -23.14 -16.11 93.33
C GLU A 871 -23.95 -16.79 92.20
N MET A 872 -25.19 -16.33 91.95
CA MET A 872 -26.18 -16.94 91.05
C MET A 872 -26.84 -15.90 90.14
N GLU A 873 -26.01 -15.24 89.31
CA GLU A 873 -26.45 -14.13 88.46
C GLU A 873 -27.64 -14.47 87.54
N ASP A 874 -27.67 -15.69 87.00
CA ASP A 874 -28.73 -16.17 86.10
C ASP A 874 -30.14 -16.15 86.72
N HIS A 875 -30.23 -16.12 88.05
CA HIS A 875 -31.50 -16.17 88.79
C HIS A 875 -31.93 -14.83 89.39
N ILE A 876 -31.08 -13.80 89.30
CA ILE A 876 -31.35 -12.46 89.85
C ILE A 876 -32.66 -11.91 89.29
N ASN A 877 -32.83 -11.89 87.97
CA ASN A 877 -34.02 -11.32 87.33
C ASN A 877 -35.33 -12.00 87.77
N ALA A 878 -35.30 -13.32 87.94
CA ALA A 878 -36.48 -14.07 88.37
C ALA A 878 -36.88 -13.72 89.81
N LEU A 879 -35.90 -13.52 90.70
CA LEU A 879 -36.17 -13.06 92.06
C LEU A 879 -36.57 -11.59 92.11
N THR A 880 -35.94 -10.72 91.31
CA THR A 880 -36.27 -9.30 91.18
C THR A 880 -37.75 -9.11 90.87
N GLU A 881 -38.29 -9.84 89.88
CA GLU A 881 -39.70 -9.75 89.52
C GLU A 881 -40.64 -10.15 90.67
N LEU A 882 -40.27 -11.18 91.44
CA LEU A 882 -41.05 -11.64 92.60
C LEU A 882 -41.02 -10.63 93.74
N ILE A 883 -39.84 -10.11 94.09
CA ILE A 883 -39.66 -9.11 95.14
C ILE A 883 -40.36 -7.82 94.73
N ARG A 884 -40.29 -7.40 93.46
CA ARG A 884 -40.98 -6.21 92.96
C ARG A 884 -42.49 -6.32 93.11
N LEU A 885 -43.06 -7.46 92.68
CA LEU A 885 -44.50 -7.73 92.85
C LEU A 885 -44.90 -7.75 94.33
N ALA A 886 -44.10 -8.40 95.18
CA ALA A 886 -44.37 -8.44 96.61
C ALA A 886 -44.27 -7.05 97.27
N PHE A 887 -43.33 -6.22 96.84
CA PHE A 887 -43.16 -4.83 97.30
C PHE A 887 -44.39 -3.98 96.96
N LEU A 888 -44.90 -4.08 95.73
CA LEU A 888 -46.11 -3.36 95.29
C LEU A 888 -47.37 -3.84 96.02
N LEU A 889 -47.36 -5.06 96.59
CA LEU A 889 -48.39 -5.60 97.46
C LEU A 889 -48.11 -5.32 98.96
N GLU A 890 -47.18 -4.41 99.24
CA GLU A 890 -46.76 -4.00 100.59
C GLU A 890 -46.32 -5.18 101.48
N PHE A 891 -45.82 -6.26 100.87
CA PHE A 891 -45.46 -7.51 101.53
C PHE A 891 -46.54 -8.10 102.45
N ASN A 892 -47.82 -7.84 102.14
CA ASN A 892 -48.94 -8.41 102.89
C ASN A 892 -48.83 -9.96 102.92
N GLU A 893 -48.87 -10.56 104.11
CA GLU A 893 -48.56 -11.99 104.28
C GLU A 893 -49.51 -12.92 103.50
N GLU A 894 -50.81 -12.60 103.41
CA GLU A 894 -51.78 -13.39 102.65
C GLU A 894 -51.54 -13.26 101.14
N ALA A 895 -51.26 -12.04 100.67
CA ALA A 895 -50.96 -11.75 99.28
C ALA A 895 -49.63 -12.40 98.85
N VAL A 896 -48.58 -12.32 99.68
CA VAL A 896 -47.29 -12.99 99.45
C VAL A 896 -47.47 -14.51 99.49
N GLY A 897 -48.29 -15.03 100.43
CA GLY A 897 -48.62 -16.46 100.48
C GLY A 897 -49.31 -16.96 99.22
N PHE A 898 -50.23 -16.18 98.65
CA PHE A 898 -50.83 -16.49 97.35
C PHE A 898 -49.83 -16.36 96.20
N LEU A 899 -49.00 -15.30 96.18
CA LEU A 899 -47.96 -15.10 95.18
C LEU A 899 -47.00 -16.29 95.13
N MET A 900 -46.51 -16.74 96.28
CA MET A 900 -45.64 -17.92 96.40
C MET A 900 -46.31 -19.16 95.82
N LYS A 901 -47.57 -19.44 96.19
CA LYS A 901 -48.34 -20.56 95.62
C LYS A 901 -48.50 -20.47 94.10
N SER A 902 -48.84 -19.28 93.59
CA SER A 902 -49.01 -19.03 92.15
C SER A 902 -47.73 -19.27 91.34
N LYS A 903 -46.56 -19.17 91.99
CA LYS A 903 -45.24 -19.37 91.41
C LYS A 903 -44.62 -20.71 91.81
N ASN A 904 -45.40 -21.61 92.42
CA ASN A 904 -44.97 -22.92 92.91
C ASN A 904 -43.79 -22.85 93.89
N LEU A 905 -43.71 -21.77 94.69
CA LEU A 905 -42.71 -21.58 95.72
C LEU A 905 -43.22 -22.15 97.04
N GLN A 906 -42.38 -22.95 97.70
CA GLN A 906 -42.67 -23.52 99.01
C GLN A 906 -41.45 -23.39 99.91
N ILE A 907 -41.71 -23.23 101.20
CA ILE A 907 -40.68 -23.31 102.25
C ILE A 907 -40.78 -24.69 102.89
N PHE A 908 -39.63 -25.24 103.32
CA PHE A 908 -39.62 -26.51 104.05
C PHE A 908 -39.89 -26.27 105.54
N LYS A 909 -40.24 -27.32 106.28
CA LYS A 909 -40.54 -27.23 107.72
C LYS A 909 -39.37 -26.63 108.52
N GLU A 910 -38.14 -27.01 108.18
CA GLU A 910 -36.90 -26.46 108.73
C GLU A 910 -36.76 -24.94 108.47
N ASP A 911 -37.22 -24.45 107.31
CA ASP A 911 -37.19 -23.02 106.97
C ASP A 911 -38.25 -22.24 107.76
N GLU A 912 -39.42 -22.83 108.07
CA GLU A 912 -40.44 -22.23 108.94
C GLU A 912 -39.95 -22.08 110.39
N GLU A 913 -39.25 -23.09 110.90
CA GLU A 913 -38.62 -23.06 112.23
C GLU A 913 -37.54 -21.97 112.28
N PHE A 914 -36.68 -21.90 111.25
CA PHE A 914 -35.65 -20.86 111.12
C PHE A 914 -36.26 -19.45 111.03
N LEU A 915 -37.30 -19.24 110.21
CA LEU A 915 -37.97 -17.94 110.09
C LEU A 915 -38.59 -17.48 111.41
N SER A 916 -39.20 -18.40 112.15
CA SER A 916 -39.84 -18.09 113.44
C SER A 916 -38.81 -17.75 114.53
N ALA A 917 -37.61 -18.35 114.47
CA ALA A 917 -36.49 -18.01 115.36
C ALA A 917 -35.81 -16.69 114.98
N THR A 918 -35.71 -16.40 113.69
CA THR A 918 -34.97 -15.25 113.14
C THR A 918 -35.80 -13.97 113.18
N PHE A 919 -37.12 -14.08 112.97
CA PHE A 919 -38.09 -13.00 113.00
C PHE A 919 -39.25 -13.36 113.95
N PRO A 920 -39.07 -13.20 115.28
CA PRO A 920 -40.12 -13.49 116.25
C PRO A 920 -41.31 -12.54 116.08
N SER A 921 -42.53 -13.07 116.21
CA SER A 921 -43.75 -12.27 116.20
C SER A 921 -43.81 -11.39 117.45
N GLU A 922 -43.90 -10.07 117.30
CA GLU A 922 -44.36 -9.17 118.38
C GLU A 922 -45.87 -9.22 118.53
#